data_AF-A0A9P9R047-F1
#
_entry.id   AF-A0A9P9R047-F1
#
_cell.length_a   1.000
_cell.length_b   1.000
_cell.length_c   1.000
_cell.angle_alpha   90.00
_cell.angle_beta   90.00
_cell.angle_gamma   90.00
#
_symmetry.space_group_name_H-M   'P 1'
#
loop_
_entity.id
_entity.type
_entity.pdbx_description
1 polymer ?
#
loop_
_entity_poly.entity_id
_entity_poly.type
_entity_poly.pdbx_seq_one_letter_code
_entity_poly.pdbx_strand_id
1 'polypeptide(L)'
;MNRAKENEARALKGELEELNASNREKSQQGREIRDKIDMLKIDLAAFDTQQGQQLNKLERLGKDAAIAWKWVQENRDQFREEVYGPPLVTCSLKDPRYADAVEALLSRNDFLAFTAQNLDDMKTLSDQFSGTMGLTDITLRSTAGGLSAQRRLSAEDMQRLGLDGWAIDYIDGPEPVLSMLCNARKLDRSPVTLCEISEESYNEIVDGEKVTHFVTGSNFYQVSRRKEYGPGAVSTTTKNVTDAVNWTDQPVDISAKREVQERIDALEREFDELKAEIKPLRAALAEKKEQLPQLSEEIKRLTKEKADIQKVYSEQQSLPAKIAREEELLKRKQSGFAEIREEIHKINVQHDHAVIRRSKLALQYKEIVMKIRACHEAVLEARVMAIEAESDVAGLTERNADIVRQLQEEEHRLQEAQSQLDEFKAIAGKALEAVTAIQADPENEEHLESWKNLAPEITVDELKAQIIAETTRLEFVVASNPNAINEYRRRQADVDRLSRKVAETDERLEDVGSSIAEIRDQWEPQLDTLIAEISEAFSHNFEQIGCAGQVGVHKDDDFDLWQIQIKVKFRENEDLQILDSHRQSGGERSVSTIFFLMSLQSLAQAPFRVVDEINQGMDPRNERMVHERMVEIACKEHTSQYFLITPKLLTGLRYDKRMKVLCIASGAWMPENYKKLDVSKIIGIKRSLVAAG
;
A
#
# COMPACT_ATOMS: atom_id res chain seq x y z
N MET A 1 -14.68 -15.22 -43.78
CA MET A 1 -15.83 -14.31 -43.63
C MET A 1 -15.43 -12.93 -43.11
N ASN A 2 -14.82 -12.78 -41.92
CA ASN A 2 -14.45 -11.46 -41.37
C ASN A 2 -13.55 -10.61 -42.29
N ARG A 3 -12.47 -11.20 -42.84
CA ARG A 3 -11.56 -10.52 -43.79
C ARG A 3 -12.24 -10.00 -45.07
N ALA A 4 -13.29 -10.68 -45.54
CA ALA A 4 -14.01 -10.24 -46.73
C ALA A 4 -14.81 -8.96 -46.44
N LYS A 5 -15.49 -8.91 -45.29
CA LYS A 5 -16.24 -7.73 -44.81
C LYS A 5 -15.33 -6.56 -44.45
N GLU A 6 -14.16 -6.83 -43.86
CA GLU A 6 -13.12 -5.80 -43.61
C GLU A 6 -12.60 -5.16 -44.90
N ASN A 7 -12.40 -5.96 -45.95
CA ASN A 7 -11.99 -5.44 -47.26
C ASN A 7 -13.11 -4.64 -47.94
N GLU A 8 -14.36 -5.10 -47.84
CA GLU A 8 -15.55 -4.40 -48.33
C GLU A 8 -15.73 -3.03 -47.63
N ALA A 9 -15.54 -2.95 -46.30
CA ALA A 9 -15.56 -1.68 -45.56
C ALA A 9 -14.43 -0.73 -46.00
N ARG A 10 -13.27 -1.29 -46.35
CA ARG A 10 -12.09 -0.50 -46.76
C ARG A 10 -12.26 0.06 -48.18
N ALA A 11 -12.83 -0.72 -49.09
CA ALA A 11 -13.21 -0.26 -50.42
C ALA A 11 -14.28 0.85 -50.34
N LEU A 12 -15.32 0.65 -49.54
CA LEU A 12 -16.40 1.63 -49.38
C LEU A 12 -15.91 2.97 -48.78
N LYS A 13 -14.91 2.93 -47.88
CA LYS A 13 -14.24 4.14 -47.36
C LYS A 13 -13.47 4.89 -48.44
N GLY A 14 -12.74 4.18 -49.30
CA GLY A 14 -12.02 4.79 -50.43
C GLY A 14 -12.98 5.49 -51.39
N GLU A 15 -14.06 4.82 -51.77
CA GLU A 15 -15.11 5.41 -52.63
C GLU A 15 -15.78 6.64 -51.99
N LEU A 16 -15.99 6.62 -50.66
CA LEU A 16 -16.50 7.77 -49.90
C LEU A 16 -15.52 8.95 -49.90
N GLU A 17 -14.22 8.69 -49.82
CA GLU A 17 -13.19 9.73 -49.87
C GLU A 17 -13.13 10.39 -51.27
N GLU A 18 -13.16 9.58 -52.34
CA GLU A 18 -13.19 10.06 -53.72
C GLU A 18 -14.45 10.88 -54.02
N LEU A 19 -15.63 10.39 -53.64
CA LEU A 19 -16.90 11.11 -53.81
C LEU A 19 -16.94 12.41 -52.99
N ASN A 20 -16.37 12.41 -51.78
CA ASN A 20 -16.30 13.62 -50.96
C ASN A 20 -15.34 14.66 -51.55
N ALA A 21 -14.21 14.23 -52.11
CA ALA A 21 -13.28 15.11 -52.79
C ALA A 21 -13.95 15.76 -54.02
N SER A 22 -14.60 14.96 -54.87
CA SER A 22 -15.30 15.48 -56.06
C SER A 22 -16.48 16.40 -55.71
N ASN A 23 -17.27 16.06 -54.67
CA ASN A 23 -18.35 16.94 -54.21
C ASN A 23 -17.84 18.26 -53.60
N ARG A 24 -16.68 18.25 -52.93
CA ARG A 24 -16.04 19.47 -52.40
C ARG A 24 -15.56 20.37 -53.52
N GLU A 25 -14.84 19.81 -54.50
CA GLU A 25 -14.32 20.52 -55.66
C GLU A 25 -15.44 21.21 -56.44
N LYS A 26 -16.48 20.47 -56.84
CA LYS A 26 -17.62 21.03 -57.58
C LYS A 26 -18.44 22.02 -56.75
N SER A 27 -18.61 21.76 -55.45
CA SER A 27 -19.29 22.72 -54.56
C SER A 27 -18.50 24.03 -54.39
N GLN A 28 -17.17 23.97 -54.45
CA GLN A 28 -16.32 25.16 -54.39
C GLN A 28 -16.37 25.95 -55.69
N GLN A 29 -16.27 25.30 -56.84
CA GLN A 29 -16.49 25.93 -58.15
C GLN A 29 -17.86 26.60 -58.24
N GLY A 30 -18.91 25.94 -57.76
CA GLY A 30 -20.25 26.52 -57.68
C GLY A 30 -20.32 27.78 -56.81
N ARG A 31 -19.60 27.83 -55.67
CA ARG A 31 -19.53 29.04 -54.82
C ARG A 31 -18.83 30.19 -55.53
N GLU A 32 -17.70 29.93 -56.17
CA GLU A 32 -16.95 30.96 -56.89
C GLU A 32 -17.75 31.59 -58.04
N ILE A 33 -18.58 30.80 -58.74
CA ILE A 33 -19.48 31.30 -59.78
C ILE A 33 -20.64 32.10 -59.17
N ARG A 34 -21.20 31.64 -58.04
CA ARG A 34 -22.25 32.36 -57.29
C ARG A 34 -21.76 33.76 -56.85
N ASP A 35 -20.56 33.82 -56.27
CA ASP A 35 -19.96 35.08 -55.79
C ASP A 35 -19.73 36.07 -56.95
N LYS A 36 -19.31 35.58 -58.12
CA LYS A 36 -19.17 36.39 -59.34
C LYS A 36 -20.51 36.94 -59.85
N ILE A 37 -21.56 36.11 -59.84
CA ILE A 37 -22.92 36.53 -60.21
C ILE A 37 -23.41 37.64 -59.28
N ASP A 38 -23.19 37.49 -57.97
CA ASP A 38 -23.68 38.43 -56.97
C ASP A 38 -22.94 39.78 -57.07
N MET A 39 -21.63 39.79 -57.35
CA MET A 39 -20.88 41.03 -57.65
C MET A 39 -21.40 41.76 -58.90
N LEU A 40 -21.62 41.04 -60.01
CA LEU A 40 -22.13 41.65 -61.24
C LEU A 40 -23.56 42.22 -61.08
N LYS A 41 -24.37 41.62 -60.21
CA LYS A 41 -25.71 42.15 -59.85
C LYS A 41 -25.63 43.45 -59.04
N ILE A 42 -24.63 43.58 -58.17
CA ILE A 42 -24.37 44.81 -57.41
C ILE A 42 -23.95 45.93 -58.38
N ASP A 43 -23.05 45.63 -59.32
CA ASP A 43 -22.58 46.60 -60.32
C ASP A 43 -23.74 47.09 -61.22
N LEU A 44 -24.65 46.21 -61.61
CA LEU A 44 -25.84 46.55 -62.38
C LEU A 44 -26.78 47.52 -61.62
N ALA A 45 -26.90 47.36 -60.31
CA ALA A 45 -27.75 48.20 -59.46
C ALA A 45 -27.14 49.60 -59.22
N ALA A 46 -25.82 49.74 -59.23
CA ALA A 46 -25.13 51.01 -59.04
C ALA A 46 -25.39 52.03 -60.17
N PHE A 47 -25.69 51.55 -61.39
CA PHE A 47 -26.06 52.40 -62.54
C PHE A 47 -27.36 53.20 -62.36
N ASP A 48 -28.24 52.78 -61.45
CA ASP A 48 -29.58 53.38 -61.29
C ASP A 48 -29.65 54.49 -60.23
N THR A 49 -28.53 54.88 -59.59
CA THR A 49 -28.49 55.94 -58.55
C THR A 49 -27.81 57.24 -59.00
N GLN A 50 -28.35 58.40 -58.60
CA GLN A 50 -27.83 59.73 -59.00
C GLN A 50 -26.39 59.98 -58.51
N GLN A 51 -26.03 59.49 -57.30
CA GLN A 51 -24.66 59.51 -56.80
C GLN A 51 -23.72 58.59 -57.60
N GLY A 52 -24.21 57.41 -58.03
CA GLY A 52 -23.46 56.50 -58.90
C GLY A 52 -23.19 57.12 -60.28
N GLN A 53 -24.15 57.86 -60.85
CA GLN A 53 -23.97 58.56 -62.12
C GLN A 53 -22.90 59.66 -62.04
N GLN A 54 -22.88 60.44 -60.95
CA GLN A 54 -21.85 61.48 -60.74
C GLN A 54 -20.47 60.89 -60.45
N LEU A 55 -20.39 59.78 -59.70
CA LEU A 55 -19.12 59.07 -59.46
C LEU A 55 -18.57 58.45 -60.75
N ASN A 56 -19.45 57.91 -61.61
CA ASN A 56 -19.06 57.35 -62.90
C ASN A 56 -18.58 58.46 -63.88
N LYS A 57 -19.20 59.66 -63.83
CA LYS A 57 -18.66 60.85 -64.54
C LYS A 57 -17.27 61.25 -64.01
N LEU A 58 -17.06 61.22 -62.69
CA LEU A 58 -15.75 61.49 -62.08
C LEU A 58 -14.70 60.44 -62.48
N GLU A 59 -15.05 59.15 -62.48
CA GLU A 59 -14.16 58.05 -62.88
C GLU A 59 -13.75 58.11 -64.36
N ARG A 60 -14.66 58.55 -65.24
CA ARG A 60 -14.35 58.81 -66.65
C ARG A 60 -13.37 59.96 -66.83
N LEU A 61 -13.52 61.06 -66.09
CA LEU A 61 -12.65 62.24 -66.24
C LEU A 61 -11.30 62.05 -65.52
N GLY A 62 -11.28 61.36 -64.37
CA GLY A 62 -10.08 61.05 -63.59
C GLY A 62 -10.31 59.92 -62.60
N LYS A 63 -9.74 58.74 -62.88
CA LYS A 63 -9.84 57.53 -62.02
C LYS A 63 -9.27 57.77 -60.62
N ASP A 64 -8.11 58.42 -60.55
CA ASP A 64 -7.45 58.75 -59.27
C ASP A 64 -8.33 59.66 -58.41
N ALA A 65 -9.01 60.63 -59.02
CA ALA A 65 -9.92 61.53 -58.32
C ALA A 65 -11.18 60.80 -57.79
N ALA A 66 -11.70 59.80 -58.51
CA ALA A 66 -12.82 58.98 -58.02
C ALA A 66 -12.44 58.10 -56.82
N ILE A 67 -11.24 57.48 -56.86
CA ILE A 67 -10.68 56.71 -55.75
C ILE A 67 -10.45 57.62 -54.53
N ALA A 68 -9.84 58.79 -54.75
CA ALA A 68 -9.61 59.78 -53.71
C ALA A 68 -10.91 60.29 -53.07
N TRP A 69 -11.95 60.53 -53.87
CA TRP A 69 -13.24 60.99 -53.35
C TRP A 69 -13.93 59.92 -52.51
N LYS A 70 -13.89 58.65 -52.93
CA LYS A 70 -14.42 57.53 -52.14
C LYS A 70 -13.68 57.42 -50.80
N TRP A 71 -12.35 57.57 -50.80
CA TRP A 71 -11.56 57.54 -49.56
C TRP A 71 -11.90 58.70 -48.62
N VAL A 72 -12.03 59.93 -49.13
CA VAL A 72 -12.44 61.09 -48.31
C VAL A 72 -13.83 60.88 -47.70
N GLN A 73 -14.75 60.25 -48.42
CA GLN A 73 -16.08 59.94 -47.90
C GLN A 73 -16.08 58.90 -46.78
N GLU A 74 -15.19 57.91 -46.84
CA GLU A 74 -15.05 56.87 -45.81
C GLU A 74 -14.28 57.35 -44.58
N ASN A 75 -13.49 58.43 -44.70
CA ASN A 75 -12.55 58.92 -43.66
C ASN A 75 -12.83 60.37 -43.25
N ARG A 76 -14.10 60.80 -43.29
CA ARG A 76 -14.51 62.19 -42.98
C ARG A 76 -14.15 62.63 -41.56
N ASP A 77 -14.04 61.69 -40.64
CA ASP A 77 -13.69 61.89 -39.22
C ASP A 77 -12.22 62.25 -38.99
N GLN A 78 -11.36 62.12 -40.00
CA GLN A 78 -9.92 62.40 -39.89
C GLN A 78 -9.55 63.87 -40.16
N PHE A 79 -10.50 64.68 -40.64
CA PHE A 79 -10.28 66.10 -40.96
C PHE A 79 -10.84 67.01 -39.88
N ARG A 80 -10.19 68.16 -39.68
CA ARG A 80 -10.66 69.17 -38.72
C ARG A 80 -11.89 69.90 -39.21
N GLU A 81 -11.93 70.18 -40.51
CA GLU A 81 -13.05 70.81 -41.19
C GLU A 81 -13.46 69.97 -42.41
N GLU A 82 -14.67 70.22 -42.93
CA GLU A 82 -15.16 69.47 -44.08
C GLU A 82 -14.29 69.72 -45.31
N VAL A 83 -13.75 68.64 -45.86
CA VAL A 83 -13.05 68.65 -47.16
C VAL A 83 -14.08 68.45 -48.26
N TYR A 84 -14.15 69.41 -49.17
CA TYR A 84 -15.09 69.34 -50.28
C TYR A 84 -14.47 68.65 -51.49
N GLY A 85 -15.25 67.76 -52.10
CA GLY A 85 -14.90 67.06 -53.31
C GLY A 85 -14.84 67.96 -54.54
N PRO A 86 -14.38 67.40 -55.67
CA PRO A 86 -14.22 68.13 -56.92
C PRO A 86 -15.50 68.86 -57.38
N PRO A 87 -15.39 70.08 -57.96
CA PRO A 87 -16.53 70.84 -58.48
C PRO A 87 -17.42 70.06 -59.45
N LEU A 88 -16.86 69.08 -60.16
CA LEU A 88 -17.61 68.21 -61.06
C LEU A 88 -18.77 67.46 -60.36
N VAL A 89 -18.61 67.16 -59.07
CA VAL A 89 -19.59 66.41 -58.26
C VAL A 89 -20.26 67.30 -57.23
N THR A 90 -19.58 68.35 -56.74
CA THR A 90 -20.08 69.21 -55.67
C THR A 90 -20.78 70.48 -56.16
N CYS A 91 -20.60 70.86 -57.43
CA CYS A 91 -21.27 72.02 -58.03
C CYS A 91 -22.19 71.60 -59.18
N SER A 92 -23.19 72.44 -59.46
CA SER A 92 -24.10 72.34 -60.59
C SER A 92 -24.32 73.71 -61.22
N LEU A 93 -24.86 73.75 -62.44
CA LEU A 93 -25.24 75.00 -63.09
C LEU A 93 -26.68 75.36 -62.74
N LYS A 94 -26.89 76.63 -62.34
CA LYS A 94 -28.24 77.16 -62.07
C LYS A 94 -29.04 77.31 -63.35
N ASP A 95 -28.37 77.67 -64.44
CA ASP A 95 -28.95 77.80 -65.76
C ASP A 95 -28.08 77.06 -66.79
N PRO A 96 -28.56 75.90 -67.31
CA PRO A 96 -27.82 75.10 -68.28
C PRO A 96 -27.47 75.84 -69.57
N ARG A 97 -28.15 76.94 -69.92
CA ARG A 97 -27.85 77.71 -71.13
C ARG A 97 -26.46 78.35 -71.09
N TYR A 98 -25.92 78.58 -69.89
CA TYR A 98 -24.59 79.16 -69.69
C TYR A 98 -23.51 78.09 -69.53
N ALA A 99 -23.81 76.81 -69.74
CA ALA A 99 -22.87 75.71 -69.52
C ALA A 99 -21.59 75.88 -70.34
N ASP A 100 -21.71 76.12 -71.65
CA ASP A 100 -20.55 76.28 -72.53
C ASP A 100 -19.70 77.48 -72.11
N ALA A 101 -20.37 78.60 -71.80
CA ALA A 101 -19.70 79.84 -71.40
C ALA A 101 -18.96 79.71 -70.06
N VAL A 102 -19.55 79.00 -69.09
CA VAL A 102 -18.95 78.81 -67.77
C VAL A 102 -17.86 77.75 -67.81
N GLU A 103 -18.06 76.62 -68.52
CA GLU A 103 -17.04 75.58 -68.66
C GLU A 103 -15.80 76.09 -69.42
N ALA A 104 -15.97 76.98 -70.41
CA ALA A 104 -14.84 77.59 -71.12
C ALA A 104 -13.87 78.38 -70.21
N LEU A 105 -14.35 78.85 -69.05
CA LEU A 105 -13.53 79.55 -68.05
C LEU A 105 -12.75 78.58 -67.13
N LEU A 106 -13.08 77.30 -67.17
CA LEU A 106 -12.53 76.26 -66.31
C LEU A 106 -11.63 75.31 -67.11
N SER A 107 -10.56 74.84 -66.47
CA SER A 107 -9.73 73.76 -67.03
C SER A 107 -10.07 72.43 -66.38
N ARG A 108 -9.65 71.32 -66.99
CA ARG A 108 -9.82 69.96 -66.44
C ARG A 108 -9.41 69.85 -64.97
N ASN A 109 -8.30 70.47 -64.58
CA ASN A 109 -7.80 70.41 -63.20
C ASN A 109 -8.68 71.18 -62.21
N ASP A 110 -9.47 72.16 -62.69
CA ASP A 110 -10.39 72.91 -61.84
C ASP A 110 -11.63 72.06 -61.53
N PHE A 111 -12.13 71.26 -62.49
CA PHE A 111 -13.22 70.31 -62.25
C PHE A 111 -12.85 69.17 -61.31
N LEU A 112 -11.56 68.79 -61.26
CA LEU A 112 -11.02 67.70 -60.45
C LEU A 112 -10.41 68.14 -59.10
N ALA A 113 -10.51 69.43 -58.75
CA ALA A 113 -9.83 69.99 -57.59
C ALA A 113 -10.55 69.72 -56.26
N PHE A 114 -9.88 69.09 -55.30
CA PHE A 114 -10.37 68.99 -53.93
C PHE A 114 -10.09 70.28 -53.17
N THR A 115 -11.06 70.71 -52.36
CA THR A 115 -10.98 71.97 -51.62
C THR A 115 -10.88 71.72 -50.13
N ALA A 116 -9.74 72.08 -49.54
CA ALA A 116 -9.50 72.04 -48.09
C ALA A 116 -9.62 73.44 -47.47
N GLN A 117 -10.29 73.56 -46.33
CA GLN A 117 -10.55 74.85 -45.69
C GLN A 117 -9.37 75.37 -44.86
N ASN A 118 -8.44 74.49 -44.46
CA ASN A 118 -7.25 74.86 -43.71
C ASN A 118 -5.99 74.15 -44.22
N LEU A 119 -4.82 74.66 -43.82
CA LEU A 119 -3.52 74.15 -44.26
C LEU A 119 -3.18 72.76 -43.68
N ASP A 120 -3.71 72.43 -42.50
CA ASP A 120 -3.46 71.14 -41.85
C ASP A 120 -4.17 70.01 -42.61
N ASP A 121 -5.45 70.18 -42.94
CA ASP A 121 -6.23 69.22 -43.74
C ASP A 121 -5.69 69.12 -45.18
N MET A 122 -5.22 70.24 -45.76
CA MET A 122 -4.55 70.20 -47.06
C MET A 122 -3.27 69.34 -47.01
N LYS A 123 -2.51 69.42 -45.92
CA LYS A 123 -1.31 68.58 -45.73
C LYS A 123 -1.69 67.12 -45.55
N THR A 124 -2.70 66.82 -44.75
CA THR A 124 -3.23 65.45 -44.57
C THR A 124 -3.66 64.83 -45.90
N LEU A 125 -4.38 65.57 -46.74
CA LEU A 125 -4.77 65.12 -48.07
C LEU A 125 -3.55 64.89 -48.98
N SER A 126 -2.57 65.80 -48.95
CA SER A 126 -1.35 65.67 -49.75
C SER A 126 -0.53 64.43 -49.36
N ASP A 127 -0.31 64.22 -48.06
CA ASP A 127 0.44 63.07 -47.54
C ASP A 127 -0.28 61.76 -47.87
N GLN A 128 -1.61 61.72 -47.72
CA GLN A 128 -2.37 60.50 -48.02
C GLN A 128 -2.44 60.20 -49.51
N PHE A 129 -2.81 61.18 -50.34
CA PHE A 129 -3.01 60.96 -51.77
C PHE A 129 -1.70 60.67 -52.49
N SER A 130 -0.67 61.49 -52.24
CA SER A 130 0.62 61.35 -52.94
C SER A 130 1.54 60.32 -52.27
N GLY A 131 1.52 60.22 -50.93
CA GLY A 131 2.42 59.36 -50.18
C GLY A 131 1.91 57.93 -50.02
N THR A 132 0.74 57.75 -49.42
CA THR A 132 0.19 56.41 -49.10
C THR A 132 -0.47 55.77 -50.31
N MET A 133 -1.31 56.51 -51.02
CA MET A 133 -2.13 55.96 -52.12
C MET A 133 -1.46 56.06 -53.49
N GLY A 134 -0.39 56.85 -53.63
CA GLY A 134 0.38 56.99 -54.88
C GLY A 134 -0.41 57.59 -56.04
N LEU A 135 -1.44 58.39 -55.75
CA LEU A 135 -2.32 59.00 -56.74
C LEU A 135 -1.62 60.21 -57.36
N THR A 136 -1.63 60.30 -58.69
CA THR A 136 -0.82 61.28 -59.43
C THR A 136 -1.65 62.34 -60.16
N ASP A 137 -2.92 62.04 -60.48
CA ASP A 137 -3.82 62.92 -61.22
C ASP A 137 -4.88 63.56 -60.30
N ILE A 138 -4.41 64.26 -59.25
CA ILE A 138 -5.27 64.96 -58.29
C ILE A 138 -4.78 66.39 -58.08
N THR A 139 -5.72 67.33 -58.11
CA THR A 139 -5.44 68.73 -57.79
C THR A 139 -5.96 69.04 -56.39
N LEU A 140 -5.09 69.53 -55.50
CA LEU A 140 -5.46 70.00 -54.17
C LEU A 140 -5.39 71.53 -54.11
N ARG A 141 -6.42 72.17 -53.59
CA ARG A 141 -6.46 73.62 -53.38
C ARG A 141 -6.95 73.92 -51.96
N SER A 142 -6.46 75.02 -51.38
CA SER A 142 -6.91 75.48 -50.07
C SER A 142 -7.50 76.89 -50.13
N THR A 143 -8.55 77.11 -49.35
CA THR A 143 -9.25 78.40 -49.23
C THR A 143 -9.39 78.80 -47.77
N ALA A 144 -8.67 79.84 -47.35
CA ALA A 144 -8.70 80.36 -45.99
C ALA A 144 -9.62 81.59 -45.81
N GLY A 145 -10.47 81.92 -46.80
CA GLY A 145 -11.30 83.13 -46.77
C GLY A 145 -12.62 82.99 -47.54
N GLY A 146 -13.62 83.78 -47.13
CA GLY A 146 -14.95 83.84 -47.76
C GLY A 146 -14.97 84.58 -49.09
N LEU A 147 -16.09 84.50 -49.80
CA LEU A 147 -16.29 85.16 -51.10
C LEU A 147 -16.19 86.69 -50.97
N SER A 148 -15.09 87.28 -51.46
CA SER A 148 -14.92 88.75 -51.49
C SER A 148 -15.63 89.34 -52.71
N ALA A 149 -16.82 89.91 -52.50
CA ALA A 149 -17.68 90.46 -53.56
C ALA A 149 -17.25 91.87 -54.01
N GLN A 150 -16.00 92.06 -54.44
CA GLN A 150 -15.56 93.33 -55.02
C GLN A 150 -15.84 93.36 -56.53
N ARG A 151 -17.12 93.57 -56.88
CA ARG A 151 -17.60 93.69 -58.27
C ARG A 151 -17.03 94.97 -58.90
N ARG A 152 -16.30 94.83 -60.00
CA ARG A 152 -15.56 95.93 -60.65
C ARG A 152 -16.38 96.77 -61.63
N LEU A 153 -17.54 96.25 -62.04
CA LEU A 153 -18.52 96.91 -62.90
C LEU A 153 -19.82 97.11 -62.12
N SER A 154 -20.48 98.25 -62.32
CA SER A 154 -21.84 98.48 -61.83
C SER A 154 -22.85 97.69 -62.67
N ALA A 155 -24.08 97.51 -62.17
CA ALA A 155 -25.14 96.88 -62.96
C ALA A 155 -25.45 97.66 -64.25
N GLU A 156 -25.36 99.00 -64.20
CA GLU A 156 -25.52 99.87 -65.36
C GLU A 156 -24.38 99.68 -66.38
N ASP A 157 -23.13 99.53 -65.91
CA ASP A 157 -21.97 99.26 -66.78
C ASP A 157 -22.11 97.90 -67.49
N MET A 158 -22.57 96.86 -66.78
CA MET A 158 -22.77 95.52 -67.38
C MET A 158 -23.85 95.53 -68.46
N GLN A 159 -24.97 96.20 -68.22
CA GLN A 159 -26.06 96.31 -69.19
C GLN A 159 -25.63 97.14 -70.42
N ARG A 160 -24.88 98.23 -70.23
CA ARG A 160 -24.33 99.04 -71.33
C ARG A 160 -23.38 98.24 -72.22
N LEU A 161 -22.54 97.40 -71.60
CA LEU A 161 -21.56 96.57 -72.31
C LEU A 161 -22.17 95.29 -72.93
N GLY A 162 -23.46 95.02 -72.71
CA GLY A 162 -24.14 93.83 -73.22
C GLY A 162 -23.75 92.53 -72.51
N LEU A 163 -23.40 92.60 -71.23
CA LEU A 163 -22.99 91.46 -70.41
C LEU A 163 -24.16 90.98 -69.53
N ASP A 164 -24.41 89.67 -69.47
CA ASP A 164 -25.57 89.10 -68.76
C ASP A 164 -25.34 88.99 -67.25
N GLY A 165 -24.12 88.67 -66.82
CA GLY A 165 -23.77 88.52 -65.41
C GLY A 165 -22.34 88.04 -65.20
N TRP A 166 -21.94 87.78 -63.95
CA TRP A 166 -20.65 87.14 -63.65
C TRP A 166 -20.76 85.62 -63.75
N ALA A 167 -19.72 84.94 -64.21
CA ALA A 167 -19.71 83.48 -64.34
C ALA A 167 -20.11 82.76 -63.05
N ILE A 168 -19.69 83.28 -61.88
CA ILE A 168 -20.04 82.71 -60.58
C ILE A 168 -21.54 82.77 -60.26
N ASP A 169 -22.28 83.73 -60.81
CA ASP A 169 -23.70 83.89 -60.53
C ASP A 169 -24.52 82.70 -61.08
N TYR A 170 -24.00 82.01 -62.10
CA TYR A 170 -24.61 80.86 -62.77
C TYR A 170 -24.20 79.49 -62.21
N ILE A 171 -23.32 79.44 -61.22
CA ILE A 171 -22.87 78.20 -60.56
C ILE A 171 -23.56 78.09 -59.18
N ASP A 172 -24.01 76.89 -58.84
CA ASP A 172 -24.49 76.51 -57.52
C ASP A 172 -23.53 75.52 -56.87
N GLY A 173 -23.28 75.65 -55.57
CA GLY A 173 -22.40 74.74 -54.84
C GLY A 173 -21.92 75.28 -53.49
N PRO A 174 -21.15 74.49 -52.73
CA PRO A 174 -20.65 74.88 -51.42
C PRO A 174 -19.77 76.13 -51.48
N GLU A 175 -19.96 77.05 -50.54
CA GLU A 175 -19.23 78.33 -50.49
C GLU A 175 -17.70 78.17 -50.56
N PRO A 176 -17.06 77.21 -49.87
CA PRO A 176 -15.61 77.00 -49.98
C PRO A 176 -15.15 76.62 -51.38
N VAL A 177 -15.94 75.79 -52.09
CA VAL A 177 -15.64 75.37 -53.47
C VAL A 177 -15.83 76.54 -54.44
N LEU A 178 -16.88 77.34 -54.27
CA LEU A 178 -17.09 78.56 -55.06
C LEU A 178 -15.98 79.59 -54.82
N SER A 179 -15.56 79.77 -53.56
CA SER A 179 -14.41 80.62 -53.19
C SER A 179 -13.11 80.14 -53.84
N MET A 180 -12.90 78.82 -53.88
CA MET A 180 -11.75 78.20 -54.55
C MET A 180 -11.73 78.51 -56.05
N LEU A 181 -12.87 78.33 -56.72
CA LEU A 181 -13.00 78.59 -58.16
C LEU A 181 -12.81 80.08 -58.48
N CYS A 182 -13.36 80.98 -57.66
CA CYS A 182 -13.11 82.41 -57.76
C CYS A 182 -11.61 82.74 -57.55
N ASN A 183 -10.94 82.13 -56.59
CA ASN A 183 -9.51 82.38 -56.38
C ASN A 183 -8.67 81.89 -57.56
N ALA A 184 -9.00 80.71 -58.12
CA ALA A 184 -8.26 80.07 -59.21
C ALA A 184 -8.49 80.72 -60.58
N ARG A 185 -9.75 81.06 -60.91
CA ARG A 185 -10.16 81.52 -62.25
C ARG A 185 -10.83 82.89 -62.29
N LYS A 186 -10.97 83.56 -61.14
CA LYS A 186 -11.58 84.89 -61.03
C LYS A 186 -13.01 84.91 -61.62
N LEU A 187 -13.80 83.87 -61.34
CA LEU A 187 -15.19 83.76 -61.82
C LEU A 187 -16.09 84.89 -61.31
N ASP A 188 -15.75 85.48 -60.16
CA ASP A 188 -16.35 86.70 -59.60
C ASP A 188 -16.05 87.97 -60.40
N ARG A 189 -15.11 87.91 -61.35
CA ARG A 189 -14.63 89.03 -62.18
C ARG A 189 -14.57 88.67 -63.67
N SER A 190 -15.19 87.57 -64.05
CA SER A 190 -15.29 87.11 -65.43
C SER A 190 -16.75 87.20 -65.86
N PRO A 191 -17.14 88.26 -66.59
CA PRO A 191 -18.50 88.39 -67.07
C PRO A 191 -18.74 87.44 -68.23
N VAL A 192 -19.97 86.96 -68.34
CA VAL A 192 -20.41 86.04 -69.39
C VAL A 192 -21.65 86.60 -70.05
N THR A 193 -21.78 86.38 -71.35
CA THR A 193 -23.02 86.60 -72.09
C THR A 193 -23.19 85.56 -73.19
N LEU A 194 -24.44 85.19 -73.45
CA LEU A 194 -24.81 84.29 -74.54
C LEU A 194 -24.82 84.99 -75.91
N CYS A 195 -24.87 86.31 -75.93
CA CYS A 195 -24.90 87.13 -77.14
C CYS A 195 -23.50 87.57 -77.55
N GLU A 196 -23.32 87.86 -78.85
CA GLU A 196 -22.11 88.59 -79.29
C GLU A 196 -22.26 90.08 -78.95
N ILE A 197 -21.19 90.67 -78.40
CA ILE A 197 -21.14 92.09 -78.08
C ILE A 197 -20.70 92.90 -79.32
N SER A 198 -21.05 94.19 -79.36
CA SER A 198 -20.62 95.08 -80.44
C SER A 198 -19.11 95.36 -80.39
N GLU A 199 -18.51 95.75 -81.53
CA GLU A 199 -17.09 96.15 -81.59
C GLU A 199 -16.77 97.31 -80.63
N GLU A 200 -17.72 98.22 -80.41
CA GLU A 200 -17.56 99.36 -79.50
C GLU A 200 -17.48 98.90 -78.04
N SER A 201 -18.38 98.01 -77.60
CA SER A 201 -18.36 97.40 -76.26
C SER A 201 -17.12 96.52 -76.06
N TYR A 202 -16.69 95.80 -77.10
CA TYR A 202 -15.47 95.00 -77.06
C TYR A 202 -14.22 95.87 -76.81
N ASN A 203 -14.05 96.95 -77.59
CA ASN A 203 -12.94 97.87 -77.41
C ASN A 203 -12.99 98.55 -76.03
N GLU A 204 -14.17 98.92 -75.54
CA GLU A 204 -14.33 99.49 -74.19
C GLU A 204 -13.89 98.51 -73.08
N ILE A 205 -14.19 97.22 -73.22
CA ILE A 205 -13.74 96.18 -72.26
C ILE A 205 -12.22 95.95 -72.35
N VAL A 206 -11.65 95.97 -73.55
CA VAL A 206 -10.21 95.74 -73.79
C VAL A 206 -9.36 96.95 -73.36
N ASP A 207 -9.84 98.17 -73.56
CA ASP A 207 -9.14 99.39 -73.12
C ASP A 207 -9.31 99.63 -71.61
N GLY A 208 -10.44 99.23 -71.04
CA GLY A 208 -10.73 99.39 -69.61
C GLY A 208 -9.92 98.46 -68.70
N GLU A 209 -9.36 98.97 -67.59
CA GLU A 209 -8.58 98.12 -66.65
C GLU A 209 -9.43 97.17 -65.77
N LYS A 210 -10.76 97.17 -65.95
CA LYS A 210 -11.70 96.51 -65.01
C LYS A 210 -11.86 95.01 -65.25
N VAL A 211 -11.82 94.54 -66.50
CA VAL A 211 -12.07 93.13 -66.90
C VAL A 211 -10.81 92.52 -67.51
N THR A 212 -10.58 91.24 -67.22
CA THR A 212 -9.39 90.50 -67.68
C THR A 212 -9.73 89.23 -68.46
N HIS A 213 -10.87 88.61 -68.13
CA HIS A 213 -11.40 87.42 -68.80
C HIS A 213 -12.88 87.65 -68.99
N PHE A 214 -13.43 87.31 -70.15
CA PHE A 214 -14.87 87.39 -70.40
C PHE A 214 -15.26 86.45 -71.54
N VAL A 215 -16.53 86.07 -71.58
CA VAL A 215 -17.08 85.19 -72.63
C VAL A 215 -18.26 85.88 -73.30
N THR A 216 -18.27 85.89 -74.63
CA THR A 216 -19.35 86.48 -75.44
C THR A 216 -19.74 85.51 -76.54
N GLY A 217 -20.97 85.02 -76.52
CA GLY A 217 -21.47 84.06 -77.49
C GLY A 217 -20.53 82.86 -77.64
N SER A 218 -19.87 82.76 -78.80
CA SER A 218 -18.98 81.65 -79.15
C SER A 218 -17.51 81.84 -78.77
N ASN A 219 -17.13 82.98 -78.18
CA ASN A 219 -15.72 83.34 -77.96
C ASN A 219 -15.40 83.65 -76.49
N PHE A 220 -14.31 83.06 -76.00
CA PHE A 220 -13.64 83.40 -74.76
C PHE A 220 -12.47 84.34 -75.06
N TYR A 221 -12.39 85.44 -74.30
CA TYR A 221 -11.33 86.43 -74.41
C TYR A 221 -10.53 86.54 -73.11
N GLN A 222 -9.22 86.59 -73.25
CA GLN A 222 -8.28 86.87 -72.18
C GLN A 222 -7.43 88.08 -72.54
N VAL A 223 -7.53 89.14 -71.75
CA VAL A 223 -6.80 90.40 -71.95
C VAL A 223 -5.62 90.47 -70.99
N SER A 224 -4.40 90.50 -71.54
CA SER A 224 -3.15 90.67 -70.81
C SER A 224 -2.61 92.07 -71.01
N ARG A 225 -2.35 92.79 -69.91
CA ARG A 225 -1.80 94.16 -69.93
C ARG A 225 -0.45 94.16 -69.24
N ARG A 226 0.62 94.53 -69.94
CA ARG A 226 1.98 94.55 -69.38
C ARG A 226 2.44 95.99 -69.21
N LYS A 227 2.19 96.57 -68.03
CA LYS A 227 2.50 97.98 -67.72
C LYS A 227 4.00 98.33 -67.87
N GLU A 228 4.88 97.33 -67.82
CA GLU A 228 6.33 97.45 -68.01
C GLU A 228 6.75 97.83 -69.46
N TYR A 229 5.90 97.60 -70.46
CA TYR A 229 6.21 97.84 -71.88
C TYR A 229 5.49 99.08 -72.47
N GLY A 230 4.90 99.92 -71.63
CA GLY A 230 4.22 101.16 -72.02
C GLY A 230 2.68 101.07 -72.06
N PRO A 231 1.99 102.21 -72.18
CA PRO A 231 0.54 102.32 -72.01
C PRO A 231 -0.31 101.63 -73.10
N GLY A 232 0.29 101.21 -74.22
CA GLY A 232 -0.40 100.48 -75.30
C GLY A 232 -0.12 98.97 -75.35
N ALA A 233 0.61 98.41 -74.37
CA ALA A 233 0.99 97.00 -74.35
C ALA A 233 -0.14 96.08 -73.84
N VAL A 234 -1.26 96.07 -74.59
CA VAL A 234 -2.41 95.19 -74.38
C VAL A 234 -2.39 94.09 -75.44
N SER A 235 -2.44 92.83 -75.01
CA SER A 235 -2.55 91.67 -75.88
C SER A 235 -3.79 90.88 -75.51
N THR A 236 -4.65 90.61 -76.49
CA THR A 236 -5.85 89.81 -76.32
C THR A 236 -5.67 88.44 -76.95
N THR A 237 -5.95 87.39 -76.18
CA THR A 237 -6.02 86.01 -76.68
C THR A 237 -7.48 85.61 -76.79
N THR A 238 -7.88 85.15 -77.96
CA THR A 238 -9.24 84.65 -78.22
C THR A 238 -9.22 83.13 -78.40
N LYS A 239 -10.20 82.45 -77.81
CA LYS A 239 -10.44 81.02 -78.01
C LYS A 239 -11.92 80.80 -78.28
N ASN A 240 -12.25 79.83 -79.12
CA ASN A 240 -13.63 79.41 -79.27
C ASN A 240 -14.09 78.66 -78.01
N VAL A 241 -15.31 78.94 -77.59
CA VAL A 241 -16.04 78.20 -76.58
C VAL A 241 -16.38 76.83 -77.16
N THR A 242 -16.08 75.76 -76.43
CA THR A 242 -16.43 74.38 -76.78
C THR A 242 -17.70 73.97 -76.06
N ASP A 243 -18.49 73.07 -76.67
CA ASP A 243 -19.67 72.48 -76.05
C ASP A 243 -19.35 71.89 -74.67
N ALA A 244 -20.20 72.19 -73.68
CA ALA A 244 -20.07 71.72 -72.31
C ALA A 244 -20.30 70.21 -72.21
N VAL A 245 -19.39 69.52 -71.52
CA VAL A 245 -19.41 68.05 -71.39
C VAL A 245 -19.55 67.62 -69.93
N ASN A 246 -19.25 68.50 -68.97
CA ASN A 246 -19.09 68.12 -67.57
C ASN A 246 -20.37 68.33 -66.76
N TRP A 247 -21.00 69.49 -66.89
CA TRP A 247 -22.23 69.87 -66.19
C TRP A 247 -23.46 69.83 -67.13
N THR A 248 -23.52 68.81 -68.00
CA THR A 248 -24.68 68.51 -68.86
C THR A 248 -25.34 67.16 -68.50
N ASP A 249 -26.67 67.09 -68.65
CA ASP A 249 -27.46 65.87 -68.48
C ASP A 249 -27.44 65.01 -69.75
N GLN A 250 -26.31 64.33 -70.00
CA GLN A 250 -26.27 63.29 -71.03
C GLN A 250 -26.88 61.97 -70.52
N PRO A 251 -27.71 61.27 -71.31
CA PRO A 251 -28.28 59.98 -70.93
C PRO A 251 -27.20 58.89 -70.86
N VAL A 252 -27.31 58.04 -69.84
CA VAL A 252 -26.41 56.91 -69.56
C VAL A 252 -26.44 55.88 -70.71
N ASP A 253 -25.25 55.38 -71.06
CA ASP A 253 -25.00 54.44 -72.15
C ASP A 253 -25.70 53.07 -71.91
N ILE A 254 -26.77 52.81 -72.66
CA ILE A 254 -27.60 51.60 -72.59
C ILE A 254 -26.82 50.34 -73.02
N SER A 255 -25.70 50.49 -73.74
CA SER A 255 -24.90 49.36 -74.24
C SER A 255 -24.16 48.60 -73.13
N ALA A 256 -23.61 49.32 -72.14
CA ALA A 256 -22.87 48.72 -71.02
C ALA A 256 -23.78 47.90 -70.07
N LYS A 257 -25.04 48.33 -69.87
CA LYS A 257 -26.02 47.62 -69.04
C LYS A 257 -26.40 46.26 -69.64
N ARG A 258 -26.44 46.16 -70.97
CA ARG A 258 -26.75 44.91 -71.69
C ARG A 258 -25.62 43.90 -71.61
N GLU A 259 -24.36 44.34 -71.71
CA GLU A 259 -23.19 43.46 -71.64
C GLU A 259 -23.04 42.80 -70.25
N VAL A 260 -23.28 43.57 -69.18
CA VAL A 260 -23.28 43.04 -67.80
C VAL A 260 -24.40 42.01 -67.59
N GLN A 261 -25.59 42.26 -68.16
CA GLN A 261 -26.71 41.32 -68.06
C GLN A 261 -26.46 40.01 -68.82
N GLU A 262 -25.90 40.05 -70.04
CA GLU A 262 -25.56 38.84 -70.81
C GLU A 262 -24.47 38.01 -70.10
N ARG A 263 -23.55 38.65 -69.36
CA ARG A 263 -22.54 37.98 -68.53
C ARG A 263 -23.16 37.25 -67.33
N ILE A 264 -24.14 37.87 -66.67
CA ILE A 264 -24.89 37.27 -65.56
C ILE A 264 -25.62 36.01 -66.03
N ASP A 265 -26.35 36.10 -67.15
CA ASP A 265 -27.13 34.99 -67.68
C ASP A 265 -26.24 33.78 -68.08
N ALA A 266 -25.04 34.03 -68.59
CA ALA A 266 -24.07 32.98 -68.93
C ALA A 266 -23.54 32.25 -67.68
N LEU A 267 -23.18 33.00 -66.63
CA LEU A 267 -22.70 32.43 -65.37
C LEU A 267 -23.82 31.70 -64.60
N GLU A 268 -25.07 32.16 -64.70
CA GLU A 268 -26.22 31.45 -64.11
C GLU A 268 -26.45 30.07 -64.74
N ARG A 269 -26.25 29.92 -66.05
CA ARG A 269 -26.30 28.61 -66.73
C ARG A 269 -25.18 27.68 -66.27
N GLU A 270 -23.95 28.17 -66.18
CA GLU A 270 -22.80 27.40 -65.70
C GLU A 270 -22.99 26.92 -64.25
N PHE A 271 -23.59 27.77 -63.39
CA PHE A 271 -23.95 27.41 -62.02
C PHE A 271 -25.01 26.30 -61.96
N ASP A 272 -26.03 26.36 -62.83
CA ASP A 272 -27.09 25.35 -62.86
C ASP A 272 -26.58 24.00 -63.38
N GLU A 273 -25.63 23.97 -64.33
CA GLU A 273 -24.95 22.75 -64.78
C GLU A 273 -24.16 22.10 -63.63
N LEU A 274 -23.34 22.88 -62.90
CA LEU A 274 -22.61 22.37 -61.73
C LEU A 274 -23.55 21.88 -60.63
N LYS A 275 -24.68 22.56 -60.42
CA LYS A 275 -25.71 22.15 -59.45
C LYS A 275 -26.36 20.81 -59.85
N ALA A 276 -26.57 20.58 -61.14
CA ALA A 276 -27.07 19.30 -61.66
C ALA A 276 -26.06 18.16 -61.44
N GLU A 277 -24.76 18.43 -61.52
CA GLU A 277 -23.70 17.45 -61.27
C GLU A 277 -23.46 17.15 -59.77
N ILE A 278 -23.65 18.13 -58.88
CA ILE A 278 -23.49 17.96 -57.43
C ILE A 278 -24.60 17.09 -56.83
N LYS A 279 -25.82 17.16 -57.39
CA LYS A 279 -27.00 16.44 -56.87
C LYS A 279 -26.82 14.91 -56.82
N PRO A 280 -26.41 14.21 -57.90
CA PRO A 280 -26.17 12.76 -57.86
C PRO A 280 -24.97 12.39 -56.98
N LEU A 281 -23.92 13.22 -56.92
CA LEU A 281 -22.77 13.00 -56.02
C LEU A 281 -23.19 13.01 -54.55
N ARG A 282 -24.05 13.95 -54.14
CA ARG A 282 -24.59 13.99 -52.78
C ARG A 282 -25.50 12.82 -52.45
N ALA A 283 -26.28 12.33 -53.42
CA ALA A 283 -27.10 11.13 -53.24
C ALA A 283 -26.24 9.87 -53.05
N ALA A 284 -25.21 9.67 -53.88
CA ALA A 284 -24.27 8.56 -53.75
C ALA A 284 -23.47 8.61 -52.43
N LEU A 285 -23.09 9.81 -51.98
CA LEU A 285 -22.46 10.01 -50.66
C LEU A 285 -23.39 9.61 -49.51
N ALA A 286 -24.68 9.96 -49.58
CA ALA A 286 -25.64 9.61 -48.55
C ALA A 286 -25.83 8.08 -48.45
N GLU A 287 -26.02 7.41 -49.60
CA GLU A 287 -26.19 5.96 -49.68
C GLU A 287 -24.98 5.20 -49.10
N LYS A 288 -23.76 5.54 -49.53
CA LYS A 288 -22.54 4.86 -49.04
C LYS A 288 -22.25 5.17 -47.56
N LYS A 289 -22.61 6.36 -47.08
CA LYS A 289 -22.47 6.74 -45.67
C LYS A 289 -23.42 5.97 -44.75
N GLU A 290 -24.56 5.50 -45.26
CA GLU A 290 -25.50 4.66 -44.55
C GLU A 290 -25.06 3.18 -44.50
N GLN A 291 -24.40 2.68 -45.55
CA GLN A 291 -23.90 1.30 -45.62
C GLN A 291 -22.69 1.05 -44.69
N LEU A 292 -21.82 2.06 -44.50
CA LEU A 292 -20.61 1.94 -43.69
C LEU A 292 -20.84 1.54 -42.20
N PRO A 293 -21.78 2.15 -41.44
CA PRO A 293 -22.06 1.75 -40.07
C PRO A 293 -22.60 0.33 -39.96
N GLN A 294 -23.48 -0.09 -40.88
CA GLN A 294 -24.03 -1.45 -40.91
C GLN A 294 -22.92 -2.51 -41.08
N LEU A 295 -22.01 -2.27 -42.05
CA LEU A 295 -20.87 -3.16 -42.27
C LEU A 295 -19.90 -3.18 -41.08
N SER A 296 -19.70 -2.03 -40.43
CA SER A 296 -18.87 -1.92 -39.23
C SER A 296 -19.45 -2.69 -38.04
N GLU A 297 -20.76 -2.66 -37.81
CA GLU A 297 -21.41 -3.47 -36.77
C GLU A 297 -21.30 -4.97 -37.06
N GLU A 298 -21.45 -5.37 -38.31
CA GLU A 298 -21.32 -6.76 -38.71
C GLU A 298 -19.89 -7.29 -38.53
N ILE A 299 -18.86 -6.50 -38.87
CA ILE A 299 -17.45 -6.81 -38.60
C ILE A 299 -17.23 -6.97 -37.09
N LYS A 300 -17.77 -6.06 -36.26
CA LYS A 300 -17.65 -6.17 -34.80
C LYS A 300 -18.28 -7.46 -34.28
N ARG A 301 -19.48 -7.82 -34.75
CA ARG A 301 -20.17 -9.06 -34.39
C ARG A 301 -19.34 -10.29 -34.75
N LEU A 302 -18.89 -10.39 -36.00
CA LEU A 302 -18.09 -11.51 -36.50
C LEU A 302 -16.74 -11.64 -35.77
N THR A 303 -16.13 -10.51 -35.42
CA THR A 303 -14.85 -10.51 -34.68
C THR A 303 -15.03 -11.01 -33.25
N LYS A 304 -16.14 -10.63 -32.60
CA LYS A 304 -16.50 -11.13 -31.27
C LYS A 304 -16.80 -12.64 -31.29
N GLU A 305 -17.64 -13.09 -32.22
CA GLU A 305 -17.96 -14.52 -32.38
C GLU A 305 -16.70 -15.35 -32.64
N LYS A 306 -15.80 -14.88 -33.50
CA LYS A 306 -14.52 -15.53 -33.75
C LYS A 306 -13.69 -15.65 -32.47
N ALA A 307 -13.60 -14.57 -31.68
CA ALA A 307 -12.84 -14.57 -30.44
C ALA A 307 -13.41 -15.56 -29.41
N ASP A 308 -14.74 -15.61 -29.27
CA ASP A 308 -15.43 -16.52 -28.37
C ASP A 308 -15.22 -17.99 -28.76
N ILE A 309 -15.37 -18.31 -30.06
CA ILE A 309 -15.11 -19.67 -30.57
C ILE A 309 -13.64 -20.06 -30.37
N GLN A 310 -12.71 -19.14 -30.66
CA GLN A 310 -11.28 -19.39 -30.51
C GLN A 310 -10.90 -19.67 -29.04
N LYS A 311 -11.54 -18.96 -28.10
CA LYS A 311 -11.37 -19.20 -26.67
C LYS A 311 -11.85 -20.61 -26.28
N VAL A 312 -13.07 -20.98 -26.64
CA VAL A 312 -13.63 -22.33 -26.37
C VAL A 312 -12.76 -23.42 -27.00
N TYR A 313 -12.29 -23.22 -28.23
CA TYR A 313 -11.41 -24.18 -28.91
C TYR A 313 -10.07 -24.34 -28.18
N SER A 314 -9.45 -23.25 -27.73
CA SER A 314 -8.20 -23.30 -26.97
C SER A 314 -8.37 -24.00 -25.62
N GLU A 315 -9.52 -23.79 -24.95
CA GLU A 315 -9.86 -24.48 -23.71
C GLU A 315 -10.04 -25.98 -23.96
N GLN A 316 -10.79 -26.36 -25.01
CA GLN A 316 -10.98 -27.75 -25.42
C GLN A 316 -9.65 -28.44 -25.76
N GLN A 317 -8.74 -27.77 -26.45
CA GLN A 317 -7.43 -28.31 -26.80
C GLN A 317 -6.54 -28.57 -25.57
N SER A 318 -6.76 -27.81 -24.48
CA SER A 318 -6.05 -27.98 -23.21
C SER A 318 -6.61 -29.10 -22.32
N LEU A 319 -7.86 -29.53 -22.54
CA LEU A 319 -8.53 -30.51 -21.68
C LEU A 319 -7.84 -31.89 -21.65
N PRO A 320 -7.39 -32.49 -22.77
CA PRO A 320 -6.74 -33.81 -22.75
C PRO A 320 -5.47 -33.83 -21.88
N ALA A 321 -4.66 -32.78 -21.94
CA ALA A 321 -3.45 -32.66 -21.12
C ALA A 321 -3.79 -32.51 -19.63
N LYS A 322 -4.87 -31.79 -19.29
CA LYS A 322 -5.37 -31.67 -17.91
C LYS A 322 -5.91 -33.01 -17.40
N ILE A 323 -6.68 -33.72 -18.20
CA ILE A 323 -7.21 -35.05 -17.86
C ILE A 323 -6.06 -36.02 -17.61
N ALA A 324 -5.09 -36.10 -18.52
CA ALA A 324 -3.92 -36.98 -18.36
C ALA A 324 -3.13 -36.66 -17.08
N ARG A 325 -2.96 -35.37 -16.75
CA ARG A 325 -2.29 -34.94 -15.51
C ARG A 325 -3.06 -35.38 -14.26
N GLU A 326 -4.39 -35.23 -14.25
CA GLU A 326 -5.22 -35.64 -13.12
C GLU A 326 -5.30 -37.17 -12.98
N GLU A 327 -5.34 -37.91 -14.09
CA GLU A 327 -5.26 -39.38 -14.09
C GLU A 327 -3.93 -39.88 -13.52
N GLU A 328 -2.80 -39.24 -13.87
CA GLU A 328 -1.51 -39.59 -13.29
C GLU A 328 -1.45 -39.27 -11.78
N LEU A 329 -1.99 -38.12 -11.37
CA LEU A 329 -2.11 -37.76 -9.96
C LEU A 329 -2.99 -38.76 -9.19
N LEU A 330 -4.11 -39.19 -9.77
CA LEU A 330 -4.98 -40.21 -9.18
C LEU A 330 -4.24 -41.53 -9.02
N LYS A 331 -3.52 -41.98 -10.05
CA LYS A 331 -2.75 -43.23 -10.02
C LYS A 331 -1.66 -43.21 -8.94
N ARG A 332 -0.92 -42.09 -8.81
CA ARG A 332 0.08 -41.90 -7.73
C ARG A 332 -0.56 -41.92 -6.34
N LYS A 333 -1.73 -41.30 -6.17
CA LYS A 333 -2.45 -41.34 -4.89
C LYS A 333 -2.93 -42.75 -4.57
N GLN A 334 -3.46 -43.48 -5.56
CA GLN A 334 -3.92 -44.87 -5.39
C GLN A 334 -2.78 -45.83 -5.01
N SER A 335 -1.60 -45.70 -5.63
CA SER A 335 -0.43 -46.50 -5.23
C SER A 335 0.03 -46.17 -3.82
N GLY A 336 0.08 -44.88 -3.44
CA GLY A 336 0.38 -44.48 -2.07
C GLY A 336 -0.61 -45.06 -1.05
N PHE A 337 -1.92 -45.09 -1.36
CA PHE A 337 -2.91 -45.73 -0.49
C PHE A 337 -2.76 -47.25 -0.38
N ALA A 338 -2.23 -47.92 -1.41
CA ALA A 338 -1.94 -49.35 -1.34
C ALA A 338 -0.77 -49.62 -0.39
N GLU A 339 0.32 -48.86 -0.53
CA GLU A 339 1.51 -48.96 0.34
C GLU A 339 1.17 -48.68 1.81
N ILE A 340 0.42 -47.61 2.08
CA ILE A 340 -0.02 -47.28 3.45
C ILE A 340 -0.88 -48.40 4.03
N ARG A 341 -1.78 -49.02 3.25
CA ARG A 341 -2.60 -50.14 3.72
C ARG A 341 -1.76 -51.37 4.06
N GLU A 342 -0.72 -51.64 3.27
CA GLU A 342 0.20 -52.74 3.53
C GLU A 342 1.01 -52.51 4.81
N GLU A 343 1.50 -51.29 5.03
CA GLU A 343 2.20 -50.94 6.28
C GLU A 343 1.27 -51.00 7.51
N ILE A 344 0.03 -50.51 7.41
CA ILE A 344 -0.96 -50.66 8.49
C ILE A 344 -1.19 -52.14 8.80
N HIS A 345 -1.30 -52.99 7.78
CA HIS A 345 -1.46 -54.43 7.98
C HIS A 345 -0.25 -55.04 8.71
N LYS A 346 0.99 -54.69 8.31
CA LYS A 346 2.22 -55.15 8.98
C LYS A 346 2.26 -54.71 10.45
N ILE A 347 1.91 -53.45 10.73
CA ILE A 347 1.88 -52.91 12.10
C ILE A 347 0.83 -53.66 12.94
N ASN A 348 -0.36 -53.93 12.40
CA ASN A 348 -1.39 -54.68 13.12
C ASN A 348 -0.94 -56.11 13.44
N VAL A 349 -0.29 -56.80 12.50
CA VAL A 349 0.28 -58.14 12.76
C VAL A 349 1.35 -58.10 13.85
N GLN A 350 2.21 -57.08 13.85
CA GLN A 350 3.22 -56.90 14.90
C GLN A 350 2.58 -56.61 16.26
N HIS A 351 1.54 -55.77 16.29
CA HIS A 351 0.76 -55.50 17.49
C HIS A 351 0.14 -56.78 18.06
N ASP A 352 -0.49 -57.60 17.22
CA ASP A 352 -1.11 -58.86 17.66
C ASP A 352 -0.07 -59.83 18.23
N HIS A 353 1.11 -59.93 17.60
CA HIS A 353 2.23 -60.71 18.16
C HIS A 353 2.72 -60.18 19.51
N ALA A 354 2.80 -58.86 19.68
CA ALA A 354 3.19 -58.24 20.94
C ALA A 354 2.15 -58.52 22.04
N VAL A 355 0.86 -58.45 21.72
CA VAL A 355 -0.24 -58.79 22.64
C VAL A 355 -0.16 -60.25 23.07
N ILE A 356 0.03 -61.19 22.13
CA ILE A 356 0.19 -62.62 22.45
C ILE A 356 1.41 -62.84 23.36
N ARG A 357 2.54 -62.19 23.08
CA ARG A 357 3.75 -62.31 23.91
C ARG A 357 3.51 -61.79 25.33
N ARG A 358 2.85 -60.64 25.47
CA ARG A 358 2.48 -60.08 26.77
C ARG A 358 1.57 -61.03 27.54
N SER A 359 0.56 -61.61 26.90
CA SER A 359 -0.34 -62.58 27.53
C SER A 359 0.38 -63.84 28.01
N LYS A 360 1.34 -64.36 27.22
CA LYS A 360 2.19 -65.50 27.65
C LYS A 360 3.03 -65.17 28.88
N LEU A 361 3.67 -64.00 28.90
CA LEU A 361 4.47 -63.54 30.04
C LEU A 361 3.61 -63.35 31.30
N ALA A 362 2.39 -62.81 31.16
CA ALA A 362 1.47 -62.67 32.28
C ALA A 362 1.05 -64.04 32.88
N LEU A 363 0.83 -65.05 32.04
CA LEU A 363 0.55 -66.42 32.51
C LEU A 363 1.75 -67.04 33.22
N GLN A 364 2.96 -66.88 32.68
CA GLN A 364 4.19 -67.35 33.34
C GLN A 364 4.41 -66.65 34.69
N TYR A 365 4.19 -65.35 34.75
CA TYR A 365 4.26 -64.58 35.99
C TYR A 365 3.26 -65.12 37.03
N LYS A 366 2.00 -65.35 36.64
CA LYS A 366 0.99 -65.98 37.51
C LYS A 366 1.48 -67.32 38.07
N GLU A 367 2.02 -68.20 37.23
CA GLU A 367 2.52 -69.52 37.67
C GLU A 367 3.67 -69.39 38.68
N ILE A 368 4.60 -68.46 38.46
CA ILE A 368 5.71 -68.20 39.38
C ILE A 368 5.20 -67.66 40.72
N VAL A 369 4.28 -66.69 40.70
CA VAL A 369 3.68 -66.13 41.92
C VAL A 369 2.95 -67.21 42.71
N MET A 370 2.23 -68.11 42.05
CA MET A 370 1.58 -69.24 42.71
C MET A 370 2.59 -70.18 43.39
N LYS A 371 3.73 -70.46 42.74
CA LYS A 371 4.81 -71.28 43.35
C LYS A 371 5.43 -70.59 44.56
N ILE A 372 5.72 -69.28 44.45
CA ILE A 372 6.25 -68.48 45.57
C ILE A 372 5.28 -68.53 46.75
N ARG A 373 3.99 -68.34 46.50
CA ARG A 373 2.95 -68.41 47.54
C ARG A 373 2.94 -69.78 48.23
N ALA A 374 2.95 -70.87 47.46
CA ALA A 374 2.96 -72.23 48.03
C ALA A 374 4.23 -72.49 48.88
N CYS A 375 5.40 -72.05 48.42
CA CYS A 375 6.63 -72.14 49.21
C CYS A 375 6.53 -71.31 50.50
N HIS A 376 5.93 -70.12 50.44
CA HIS A 376 5.76 -69.27 51.61
C HIS A 376 4.81 -69.88 52.64
N GLU A 377 3.68 -70.45 52.19
CA GLU A 377 2.75 -71.19 53.05
C GLU A 377 3.44 -72.38 53.74
N ALA A 378 4.23 -73.17 53.01
CA ALA A 378 4.98 -74.30 53.58
C ALA A 378 6.02 -73.86 54.63
N VAL A 379 6.71 -72.74 54.41
CA VAL A 379 7.67 -72.19 55.38
C VAL A 379 6.96 -71.71 56.64
N LEU A 380 5.80 -71.06 56.50
CA LEU A 380 5.00 -70.62 57.65
C LEU A 380 4.54 -71.82 58.48
N GLU A 381 4.03 -72.86 57.82
CA GLU A 381 3.61 -74.11 58.49
C GLU A 381 4.78 -74.76 59.24
N ALA A 382 5.94 -74.91 58.60
CA ALA A 382 7.13 -75.46 59.24
C ALA A 382 7.62 -74.63 60.44
N ARG A 383 7.50 -73.29 60.37
CA ARG A 383 7.84 -72.40 61.50
C ARG A 383 6.87 -72.58 62.67
N VAL A 384 5.58 -72.72 62.41
CA VAL A 384 4.59 -72.99 63.46
C VAL A 384 4.90 -74.32 64.14
N MET A 385 5.15 -75.38 63.37
CA MET A 385 5.53 -76.69 63.90
C MET A 385 6.83 -76.64 64.73
N ALA A 386 7.81 -75.84 64.31
CA ALA A 386 9.05 -75.66 65.06
C ALA A 386 8.82 -74.98 66.41
N ILE A 387 7.98 -73.93 66.46
CA ILE A 387 7.61 -73.24 67.70
C ILE A 387 6.87 -74.19 68.65
N GLU A 388 5.93 -74.99 68.13
CA GLU A 388 5.22 -76.00 68.92
C GLU A 388 6.18 -77.05 69.49
N ALA A 389 7.09 -77.58 68.67
CA ALA A 389 8.07 -78.56 69.11
C ALA A 389 9.05 -77.99 70.16
N GLU A 390 9.51 -76.75 69.99
CA GLU A 390 10.36 -76.07 71.00
C GLU A 390 9.61 -75.88 72.32
N SER A 391 8.34 -75.49 72.26
CA SER A 391 7.48 -75.36 73.43
C SER A 391 7.27 -76.70 74.14
N ASP A 392 7.03 -77.77 73.39
CA ASP A 392 6.88 -79.13 73.93
C ASP A 392 8.16 -79.61 74.61
N VAL A 393 9.32 -79.41 73.97
CA VAL A 393 10.62 -79.76 74.57
C VAL A 393 10.84 -78.98 75.87
N ALA A 394 10.56 -77.67 75.88
CA ALA A 394 10.70 -76.86 77.08
C ALA A 394 9.79 -77.38 78.21
N GLY A 395 8.52 -77.65 77.91
CA GLY A 395 7.56 -78.15 78.90
C GLY A 395 7.90 -79.56 79.41
N LEU A 396 8.37 -80.46 78.54
CA LEU A 396 8.83 -81.79 78.95
C LEU A 396 10.12 -81.73 79.79
N THR A 397 11.03 -80.83 79.45
CA THR A 397 12.27 -80.62 80.22
C THR A 397 11.95 -80.12 81.63
N GLU A 398 11.03 -79.17 81.76
CA GLU A 398 10.57 -78.69 83.06
C GLU A 398 9.92 -79.80 83.90
N ARG A 399 9.02 -80.60 83.30
CA ARG A 399 8.38 -81.73 84.01
C ARG A 399 9.37 -82.80 84.44
N ASN A 400 10.40 -83.07 83.64
CA ASN A 400 11.42 -84.06 83.97
C ASN A 400 12.50 -83.54 84.94
N ALA A 401 12.54 -82.23 85.22
CA ALA A 401 13.57 -81.66 86.09
C ALA A 401 13.55 -82.26 87.51
N ASP A 402 12.36 -82.48 88.07
CA ASP A 402 12.22 -83.12 89.39
C ASP A 402 12.70 -84.57 89.38
N ILE A 403 12.38 -85.33 88.33
CA ILE A 403 12.78 -86.73 88.19
C ILE A 403 14.30 -86.85 88.03
N VAL A 404 14.91 -85.99 87.19
CA VAL A 404 16.37 -85.96 87.01
C VAL A 404 17.07 -85.59 88.32
N ARG A 405 16.53 -84.63 89.08
CA ARG A 405 17.06 -84.26 90.41
C ARG A 405 17.01 -85.45 91.36
N GLN A 406 15.87 -86.14 91.44
CA GLN A 406 15.73 -87.33 92.29
C GLN A 406 16.70 -88.44 91.88
N LEU A 407 16.87 -88.70 90.57
CA LEU A 407 17.82 -89.69 90.09
C LEU A 407 19.25 -89.34 90.50
N GLN A 408 19.65 -88.07 90.33
CA GLN A 408 20.98 -87.60 90.75
C GLN A 408 21.20 -87.75 92.27
N GLU A 409 20.19 -87.45 93.08
CA GLU A 409 20.25 -87.66 94.53
C GLU A 409 20.43 -89.14 94.89
N GLU A 410 19.72 -90.05 94.23
CA GLU A 410 19.86 -91.50 94.49
C GLU A 410 21.18 -92.07 93.94
N GLU A 411 21.67 -91.58 92.79
CA GLU A 411 23.00 -91.94 92.26
C GLU A 411 24.11 -91.50 93.22
N HIS A 412 24.00 -90.29 93.78
CA HIS A 412 24.94 -89.79 94.79
C HIS A 412 24.92 -90.68 96.05
N ARG A 413 23.73 -91.04 96.55
CA ARG A 413 23.61 -91.97 97.70
C ARG A 413 24.23 -93.33 97.41
N LEU A 414 24.04 -93.86 96.20
CA LEU A 414 24.66 -95.12 95.79
C LEU A 414 26.19 -95.01 95.74
N GLN A 415 26.70 -93.92 95.19
CA GLN A 415 28.15 -93.66 95.12
C GLN A 415 28.76 -93.51 96.51
N GLU A 416 28.11 -92.78 97.42
CA GLU A 416 28.51 -92.68 98.83
C GLU A 416 28.54 -94.06 99.49
N ALA A 417 27.48 -94.86 99.30
CA ALA A 417 27.41 -96.22 99.85
C ALA A 417 28.52 -97.14 99.28
N GLN A 418 28.85 -97.01 97.99
CA GLN A 418 29.93 -97.75 97.36
C GLN A 418 31.30 -97.30 97.87
N SER A 419 31.53 -95.99 98.00
CA SER A 419 32.78 -95.48 98.58
C SER A 419 32.95 -95.95 100.02
N GLN A 420 31.88 -95.95 100.82
CA GLN A 420 31.91 -96.50 102.18
C GLN A 420 32.22 -98.00 102.16
N LEU A 421 31.60 -98.77 101.26
CA LEU A 421 31.89 -100.20 101.10
C LEU A 421 33.37 -100.44 100.75
N ASP A 422 33.92 -99.68 99.81
CA ASP A 422 35.30 -99.81 99.37
C ASP A 422 36.29 -99.36 100.45
N GLU A 423 35.96 -98.30 101.19
CA GLU A 423 36.70 -97.87 102.38
C GLU A 423 36.70 -98.97 103.46
N PHE A 424 35.53 -99.54 103.78
CA PHE A 424 35.44 -100.64 104.74
C PHE A 424 36.20 -101.89 104.27
N LYS A 425 36.17 -102.22 102.98
CA LYS A 425 36.98 -103.30 102.41
C LYS A 425 38.47 -103.01 102.49
N ALA A 426 38.90 -101.78 102.22
CA ALA A 426 40.29 -101.38 102.32
C ALA A 426 40.78 -101.40 103.78
N ILE A 427 39.96 -100.93 104.73
CA ILE A 427 40.24 -101.02 106.17
C ILE A 427 40.33 -102.48 106.59
N ALA A 428 39.36 -103.32 106.21
CA ALA A 428 39.38 -104.75 106.52
C ALA A 428 40.59 -105.46 105.89
N GLY A 429 40.95 -105.12 104.65
CA GLY A 429 42.12 -105.64 103.93
C GLY A 429 43.43 -105.25 104.61
N LYS A 430 43.62 -103.96 104.92
CA LYS A 430 44.80 -103.48 105.65
C LYS A 430 44.89 -104.06 107.06
N ALA A 431 43.76 -104.19 107.76
CA ALA A 431 43.74 -104.83 109.08
C ALA A 431 44.12 -106.31 108.98
N LEU A 432 43.64 -107.03 107.96
CA LEU A 432 44.01 -108.42 107.72
C LEU A 432 45.49 -108.57 107.35
N GLU A 433 46.02 -107.71 106.47
CA GLU A 433 47.44 -107.68 106.09
C GLU A 433 48.33 -107.31 107.27
N ALA A 434 47.96 -106.30 108.06
CA ALA A 434 48.69 -105.92 109.26
C ALA A 434 48.68 -107.06 110.28
N VAL A 435 47.53 -107.70 110.55
CA VAL A 435 47.46 -108.85 111.45
C VAL A 435 48.29 -110.01 110.92
N THR A 436 48.24 -110.32 109.63
CA THR A 436 49.04 -111.44 109.06
C THR A 436 50.53 -111.15 109.04
N ALA A 437 50.96 -109.91 108.75
CA ALA A 437 52.37 -109.52 108.80
C ALA A 437 52.90 -109.53 110.24
N ILE A 438 52.11 -109.00 111.19
CA ILE A 438 52.40 -109.00 112.62
C ILE A 438 52.51 -110.44 113.15
N GLN A 439 51.68 -111.38 112.66
CA GLN A 439 51.73 -112.80 113.03
C GLN A 439 52.88 -113.57 112.38
N ALA A 440 53.39 -113.12 111.23
CA ALA A 440 54.44 -113.80 110.47
C ALA A 440 55.87 -113.34 110.82
N ASP A 441 56.01 -112.28 111.61
CA ASP A 441 57.30 -111.76 112.06
C ASP A 441 57.84 -112.53 113.28
N PRO A 442 59.02 -113.18 113.20
CA PRO A 442 59.59 -113.99 114.28
C PRO A 442 59.88 -113.21 115.59
N GLU A 443 60.10 -111.89 115.53
CA GLU A 443 60.31 -111.07 116.74
C GLU A 443 59.03 -110.85 117.55
N ASN A 444 57.87 -111.05 116.91
CA ASN A 444 56.56 -110.87 117.53
C ASN A 444 55.98 -112.17 118.12
N GLU A 445 56.70 -113.30 117.98
CA GLU A 445 56.27 -114.62 118.44
C GLU A 445 56.11 -114.69 119.97
N GLU A 446 56.91 -113.93 120.74
CA GLU A 446 56.75 -113.75 122.20
C GLU A 446 55.62 -112.77 122.59
N HIS A 447 55.21 -111.85 121.70
CA HIS A 447 54.19 -110.81 121.97
C HIS A 447 52.80 -111.15 121.41
N LEU A 448 52.71 -112.17 120.57
CA LEU A 448 51.49 -112.74 119.99
C LEU A 448 50.49 -113.21 121.06
N GLU A 449 50.96 -113.76 122.18
CA GLU A 449 50.15 -114.11 123.35
C GLU A 449 49.70 -112.87 124.14
N SER A 450 50.48 -111.78 124.17
CA SER A 450 50.10 -110.55 124.88
C SER A 450 49.09 -109.69 124.10
N TRP A 451 49.11 -109.74 122.76
CA TRP A 451 48.10 -109.07 121.93
C TRP A 451 46.75 -109.79 121.90
N LYS A 452 46.75 -111.13 122.02
CA LYS A 452 45.53 -111.90 122.27
C LYS A 452 44.91 -111.61 123.65
N ASN A 453 45.73 -111.13 124.59
CA ASN A 453 45.36 -110.80 125.97
C ASN A 453 45.44 -109.30 126.28
N LEU A 454 45.22 -108.42 125.28
CA LEU A 454 45.10 -106.99 125.53
C LEU A 454 43.84 -106.72 126.38
N ALA A 455 44.00 -106.01 127.51
CA ALA A 455 42.87 -105.66 128.37
C ALA A 455 41.84 -104.81 127.58
N PRO A 456 40.53 -105.05 127.70
CA PRO A 456 39.49 -104.38 126.90
C PRO A 456 39.37 -102.85 127.07
N GLU A 457 40.19 -102.22 127.91
CA GLU A 457 39.96 -100.87 128.43
C GLU A 457 40.81 -99.77 127.76
N ILE A 458 41.71 -100.09 126.82
CA ILE A 458 42.35 -99.06 125.97
C ILE A 458 41.47 -98.81 124.74
N THR A 459 40.79 -97.67 124.71
CA THR A 459 39.86 -97.30 123.63
C THR A 459 40.57 -96.64 122.46
N VAL A 460 40.11 -96.97 121.24
CA VAL A 460 40.57 -96.40 119.96
C VAL A 460 40.43 -94.85 119.93
N ASP A 461 39.54 -94.30 120.77
CA ASP A 461 39.24 -92.87 120.83
C ASP A 461 40.39 -92.01 121.36
N GLU A 462 41.25 -92.51 122.25
CA GLU A 462 42.42 -91.76 122.73
C GLU A 462 43.49 -91.60 121.64
N LEU A 463 43.67 -92.61 120.78
CA LEU A 463 44.58 -92.53 119.63
C LEU A 463 44.03 -91.63 118.52
N LYS A 464 42.71 -91.66 118.30
CA LYS A 464 42.04 -90.77 117.34
C LYS A 464 42.10 -89.29 117.74
N ALA A 465 42.03 -88.99 119.04
CA ALA A 465 42.12 -87.61 119.53
C ALA A 465 43.43 -86.91 119.15
N GLN A 466 44.55 -87.65 119.10
CA GLN A 466 45.84 -87.10 118.69
C GLN A 466 45.93 -86.82 117.20
N ILE A 467 45.25 -87.61 116.37
CA ILE A 467 45.22 -87.44 114.90
C ILE A 467 44.34 -86.25 114.50
N ILE A 468 43.22 -86.05 115.21
CA ILE A 468 42.29 -84.95 114.96
C ILE A 468 42.97 -83.59 115.20
N ALA A 469 43.78 -83.47 116.25
CA ALA A 469 44.47 -82.23 116.59
C ALA A 469 45.36 -81.68 115.46
N GLU A 470 46.01 -82.54 114.67
CA GLU A 470 46.84 -82.08 113.55
C GLU A 470 46.07 -81.90 112.23
N THR A 471 44.91 -82.53 112.10
CA THR A 471 44.06 -82.39 110.90
C THR A 471 43.35 -81.02 110.89
N THR A 472 42.91 -80.54 112.05
CA THR A 472 42.27 -79.22 112.22
C THR A 472 43.19 -78.05 111.88
N ARG A 473 44.52 -78.27 111.88
CA ARG A 473 45.52 -77.26 111.54
C ARG A 473 45.63 -76.99 110.03
N LEU A 474 45.18 -77.94 109.20
CA LEU A 474 45.24 -77.89 107.73
C LEU A 474 44.00 -77.23 107.09
N GLU A 475 42.87 -77.19 107.79
CA GLU A 475 41.59 -76.71 107.22
C GLU A 475 41.46 -75.17 107.15
N PHE A 476 42.36 -74.41 107.78
CA PHE A 476 42.26 -72.94 107.87
C PHE A 476 42.77 -72.15 106.64
N VAL A 477 43.23 -72.82 105.55
CA VAL A 477 43.99 -72.17 104.46
C VAL A 477 43.20 -71.88 103.17
N VAL A 478 42.00 -72.44 102.92
CA VAL A 478 41.35 -72.25 101.60
C VAL A 478 39.83 -72.11 101.66
N ALA A 479 39.31 -70.90 101.44
CA ALA A 479 38.01 -70.68 100.82
C ALA A 479 37.95 -69.32 100.08
N SER A 480 37.89 -69.35 98.75
CA SER A 480 37.46 -68.23 97.90
C SER A 480 36.39 -68.72 96.93
N ASN A 481 35.34 -67.91 96.73
CA ASN A 481 34.06 -68.28 96.12
C ASN A 481 34.15 -68.53 94.60
N PRO A 482 33.76 -69.73 94.08
CA PRO A 482 33.97 -70.13 92.69
C PRO A 482 33.01 -69.55 91.63
N ASN A 483 31.92 -68.86 91.99
CA ASN A 483 30.89 -68.43 91.02
C ASN A 483 31.10 -67.06 90.35
N ALA A 484 32.05 -66.25 90.81
CA ALA A 484 32.30 -64.91 90.25
C ALA A 484 32.80 -64.93 88.78
N ILE A 485 33.44 -66.02 88.35
CA ILE A 485 34.06 -66.12 87.03
C ILE A 485 33.02 -66.40 85.92
N ASN A 486 31.93 -67.10 86.25
CA ASN A 486 30.93 -67.48 85.24
C ASN A 486 30.01 -66.31 84.86
N GLU A 487 29.65 -65.44 85.81
CA GLU A 487 28.87 -64.23 85.50
C GLU A 487 29.65 -63.23 84.64
N TYR A 488 30.96 -63.08 84.89
CA TYR A 488 31.83 -62.23 84.07
C TYR A 488 31.85 -62.69 82.60
N ARG A 489 32.00 -64.00 82.35
CA ARG A 489 32.05 -64.56 80.99
C ARG A 489 30.75 -64.36 80.21
N ARG A 490 29.59 -64.49 80.86
CA ARG A 490 28.29 -64.29 80.20
C ARG A 490 28.09 -62.83 79.78
N ARG A 491 28.39 -61.89 80.67
CA ARG A 491 28.26 -60.45 80.36
C ARG A 491 29.23 -60.01 79.26
N GLN A 492 30.45 -60.54 79.23
CA GLN A 492 31.41 -60.25 78.17
C GLN A 492 30.89 -60.69 76.79
N ALA A 493 30.29 -61.89 76.69
CA ALA A 493 29.75 -62.40 75.41
C ALA A 493 28.57 -61.56 74.87
N ASP A 494 27.70 -61.06 75.76
CA ASP A 494 26.59 -60.19 75.35
C ASP A 494 27.08 -58.81 74.87
N VAL A 495 28.08 -58.23 75.54
CA VAL A 495 28.72 -56.97 75.14
C VAL A 495 29.39 -57.12 73.77
N ASP A 496 30.11 -58.21 73.53
CA ASP A 496 30.78 -58.46 72.24
C ASP A 496 29.78 -58.63 71.08
N ARG A 497 28.60 -59.22 71.34
CA ARG A 497 27.54 -59.38 70.34
C ARG A 497 26.86 -58.06 70.00
N LEU A 498 26.52 -57.26 71.02
CA LEU A 498 25.89 -55.96 70.81
C LEU A 498 26.84 -54.98 70.14
N SER A 499 28.11 -54.96 70.54
CA SER A 499 29.14 -54.12 69.92
C SER A 499 29.33 -54.45 68.44
N ARG A 500 29.28 -55.74 68.06
CA ARG A 500 29.31 -56.15 66.65
C ARG A 500 28.10 -55.66 65.86
N LYS A 501 26.89 -55.74 66.44
CA LYS A 501 25.67 -55.23 65.76
C LYS A 501 25.70 -53.73 65.57
N VAL A 502 26.20 -52.97 66.55
CA VAL A 502 26.39 -51.52 66.44
C VAL A 502 27.37 -51.22 65.31
N ALA A 503 28.55 -51.84 65.31
CA ALA A 503 29.54 -51.65 64.25
C ALA A 503 29.01 -51.97 62.85
N GLU A 504 28.28 -53.07 62.68
CA GLU A 504 27.69 -53.46 61.39
C GLU A 504 26.57 -52.49 60.94
N THR A 505 25.84 -51.90 61.89
CA THR A 505 24.80 -50.91 61.58
C THR A 505 25.41 -49.56 61.23
N ASP A 506 26.46 -49.14 61.94
CA ASP A 506 27.21 -47.92 61.66
C ASP A 506 27.87 -47.99 60.28
N GLU A 507 28.48 -49.13 59.93
CA GLU A 507 29.06 -49.36 58.59
C GLU A 507 27.98 -49.25 57.50
N ARG A 508 26.81 -49.85 57.71
CA ARG A 508 25.68 -49.70 56.76
C ARG A 508 25.16 -48.26 56.67
N LEU A 509 25.17 -47.51 57.77
CA LEU A 509 24.74 -46.12 57.80
C LEU A 509 25.73 -45.25 57.04
N GLU A 510 27.03 -45.51 57.20
CA GLU A 510 28.10 -44.84 56.45
C GLU A 510 28.05 -45.19 54.95
N ASP A 511 27.80 -46.45 54.60
CA ASP A 511 27.60 -46.89 53.20
C ASP A 511 26.39 -46.20 52.54
N VAL A 512 25.25 -46.16 53.24
CA VAL A 512 24.04 -45.49 52.74
C VAL A 512 24.25 -43.97 52.67
N GLY A 513 24.90 -43.38 53.67
CA GLY A 513 25.24 -41.96 53.68
C GLY A 513 26.16 -41.58 52.52
N SER A 514 27.17 -42.40 52.26
CA SER A 514 28.08 -42.25 51.11
C SER A 514 27.34 -42.42 49.78
N SER A 515 26.45 -43.41 49.68
CA SER A 515 25.62 -43.60 48.48
C SER A 515 24.69 -42.41 48.21
N ILE A 516 24.08 -41.84 49.26
CA ILE A 516 23.25 -40.62 49.15
C ILE A 516 24.11 -39.44 48.70
N ALA A 517 25.31 -39.27 49.28
CA ALA A 517 26.23 -38.21 48.89
C ALA A 517 26.69 -38.35 47.44
N GLU A 518 27.07 -39.55 46.99
CA GLU A 518 27.47 -39.80 45.59
C GLU A 518 26.36 -39.48 44.59
N ILE A 519 25.12 -39.89 44.87
CA ILE A 519 23.96 -39.56 44.02
C ILE A 519 23.73 -38.04 44.02
N ARG A 520 23.79 -37.41 45.20
CA ARG A 520 23.59 -35.97 45.36
C ARG A 520 24.65 -35.16 44.62
N ASP A 521 25.91 -35.53 44.71
CA ASP A 521 27.03 -34.85 44.04
C ASP A 521 26.95 -34.93 42.51
N GLN A 522 26.29 -35.95 41.97
CA GLN A 522 26.03 -36.07 40.54
C GLN A 522 24.77 -35.33 40.10
N TRP A 523 23.71 -35.40 40.91
CA TRP A 523 22.38 -34.87 40.57
C TRP A 523 22.25 -33.37 40.84
N GLU A 524 22.75 -32.88 41.99
CA GLU A 524 22.61 -31.48 42.42
C GLU A 524 23.24 -30.50 41.41
N PRO A 525 24.45 -30.73 40.86
CA PRO A 525 25.02 -29.83 39.85
C PRO A 525 24.23 -29.82 38.53
N GLN A 526 23.60 -30.93 38.15
CA GLN A 526 22.76 -30.99 36.96
C GLN A 526 21.47 -30.18 37.16
N LEU A 527 20.87 -30.27 38.35
CA LEU A 527 19.72 -29.44 38.73
C LEU A 527 20.10 -27.95 38.74
N ASP A 528 21.22 -27.59 39.36
CA ASP A 528 21.68 -26.20 39.43
C ASP A 528 21.98 -25.64 38.03
N THR A 529 22.56 -26.43 37.14
CA THR A 529 22.81 -26.04 35.74
C THR A 529 21.49 -25.77 35.01
N LEU A 530 20.51 -26.68 35.14
CA LEU A 530 19.21 -26.52 34.51
C LEU A 530 18.48 -25.27 35.03
N ILE A 531 18.53 -25.02 36.34
CA ILE A 531 17.90 -23.85 36.96
C ILE A 531 18.63 -22.57 36.57
N ALA A 532 19.95 -22.61 36.40
CA ALA A 532 20.72 -21.46 35.90
C ALA A 532 20.30 -21.09 34.46
N GLU A 533 20.12 -22.07 33.57
CA GLU A 533 19.62 -21.83 32.21
C GLU A 533 18.19 -21.22 32.23
N ILE A 534 17.31 -21.75 33.08
CA ILE A 534 15.95 -21.19 33.27
C ILE A 534 16.03 -19.77 33.80
N SER A 535 16.91 -19.52 34.78
CA SER A 535 17.06 -18.20 35.39
C SER A 535 17.60 -17.20 34.38
N GLU A 536 18.58 -17.55 33.55
CA GLU A 536 19.11 -16.66 32.52
C GLU A 536 18.03 -16.28 31.50
N ALA A 537 17.28 -17.27 31.01
CA ALA A 537 16.16 -17.02 30.11
C ALA A 537 15.07 -16.15 30.78
N PHE A 538 14.78 -16.39 32.05
CA PHE A 538 13.81 -15.62 32.84
C PHE A 538 14.26 -14.19 33.09
N SER A 539 15.51 -13.98 33.51
CA SER A 539 16.11 -12.67 33.72
C SER A 539 16.14 -11.87 32.43
N HIS A 540 16.55 -12.48 31.31
CA HIS A 540 16.56 -11.82 30.01
C HIS A 540 15.15 -11.41 29.55
N ASN A 541 14.13 -12.23 29.82
CA ASN A 541 12.73 -11.88 29.54
C ASN A 541 12.22 -10.73 30.43
N PHE A 542 12.65 -10.68 31.69
CA PHE A 542 12.26 -9.64 32.65
C PHE A 542 12.98 -8.29 32.44
N GLU A 543 14.24 -8.29 32.03
CA GLU A 543 14.98 -7.05 31.76
C GLU A 543 14.37 -6.24 30.61
N GLN A 544 13.83 -6.93 29.60
CA GLN A 544 13.18 -6.27 28.46
C GLN A 544 11.91 -5.52 28.82
N ILE A 545 11.31 -5.83 29.98
CA ILE A 545 10.13 -5.12 30.49
C ILE A 545 10.51 -3.98 31.46
N GLY A 546 11.81 -3.75 31.69
CA GLY A 546 12.32 -2.78 32.67
C GLY A 546 12.24 -3.26 34.11
N CYS A 547 12.13 -4.58 34.31
CA CYS A 547 12.07 -5.23 35.62
C CYS A 547 13.26 -6.19 35.79
N ALA A 548 13.46 -6.73 36.99
CA ALA A 548 14.44 -7.79 37.22
C ALA A 548 13.75 -9.03 37.79
N GLY A 549 14.20 -10.20 37.38
CA GLY A 549 13.67 -11.48 37.86
C GLY A 549 14.77 -12.53 37.90
N GLN A 550 14.71 -13.42 38.88
CA GLN A 550 15.64 -14.53 39.04
C GLN A 550 14.89 -15.77 39.52
N VAL A 551 15.31 -16.94 39.06
CA VAL A 551 14.81 -18.24 39.55
C VAL A 551 15.96 -18.95 40.26
N GLY A 552 15.70 -19.54 41.42
CA GLY A 552 16.71 -20.30 42.14
C GLY A 552 16.10 -21.44 42.95
N VAL A 553 16.94 -22.41 43.31
CA VAL A 553 16.56 -23.48 44.23
C VAL A 553 16.83 -23.01 45.65
N HIS A 554 15.81 -23.08 46.50
CA HIS A 554 15.98 -22.96 47.95
C HIS A 554 16.31 -24.34 48.50
N LYS A 555 17.54 -24.48 49.01
CA LYS A 555 18.07 -25.70 49.60
C LYS A 555 17.97 -25.56 51.11
N ASP A 556 17.10 -26.34 51.72
CA ASP A 556 16.97 -26.48 53.16
C ASP A 556 17.75 -27.73 53.63
N ASP A 557 17.98 -27.86 54.93
CA ASP A 557 18.62 -29.06 55.50
C ASP A 557 17.72 -30.30 55.37
N ASP A 558 16.40 -30.10 55.40
CA ASP A 558 15.42 -31.12 55.06
C ASP A 558 15.13 -31.12 53.55
N PHE A 559 15.42 -32.23 52.88
CA PHE A 559 15.21 -32.39 51.44
C PHE A 559 13.74 -32.19 51.03
N ASP A 560 12.80 -32.58 51.90
CA ASP A 560 11.37 -32.45 51.62
C ASP A 560 10.91 -30.98 51.56
N LEU A 561 11.71 -30.05 52.08
CA LEU A 561 11.46 -28.61 52.08
C LEU A 561 12.12 -27.88 50.89
N TRP A 562 12.81 -28.60 50.00
CA TRP A 562 13.42 -28.00 48.82
C TRP A 562 12.36 -27.46 47.86
N GLN A 563 12.56 -26.23 47.39
CA GLN A 563 11.59 -25.56 46.54
C GLN A 563 12.26 -24.65 45.52
N ILE A 564 11.67 -24.54 44.33
CA ILE A 564 12.07 -23.56 43.33
C ILE A 564 11.39 -22.22 43.68
N GLN A 565 12.18 -21.20 43.94
CA GLN A 565 11.71 -19.86 44.26
C GLN A 565 11.89 -18.94 43.06
N ILE A 566 10.80 -18.29 42.67
CA ILE A 566 10.81 -17.20 41.69
C ILE A 566 10.92 -15.89 42.47
N LYS A 567 11.97 -15.10 42.22
CA LYS A 567 12.20 -13.79 42.82
C LYS A 567 12.04 -12.71 41.75
N VAL A 568 11.28 -11.67 42.03
CA VAL A 568 10.96 -10.60 41.08
C VAL A 568 11.09 -9.22 41.71
N LYS A 569 11.39 -8.23 40.87
CA LYS A 569 11.54 -6.81 41.19
C LYS A 569 10.89 -6.00 40.07
N PHE A 570 9.80 -5.30 40.39
CA PHE A 570 9.02 -4.51 39.42
C PHE A 570 9.35 -3.01 39.44
N ARG A 571 10.08 -2.54 40.45
CA ARG A 571 10.45 -1.14 40.64
C ARG A 571 11.93 -1.02 40.91
N GLU A 572 12.59 -0.01 40.35
CA GLU A 572 14.04 0.19 40.49
C GLU A 572 14.51 0.30 41.95
N ASN A 573 13.66 0.82 42.84
CA ASN A 573 13.97 1.07 44.26
C ASN A 573 13.66 -0.09 45.22
N GLU A 574 13.20 -1.26 44.73
CA GLU A 574 12.90 -2.41 45.58
C GLU A 574 13.94 -3.53 45.40
N ASP A 575 14.13 -4.38 46.41
CA ASP A 575 14.98 -5.58 46.28
C ASP A 575 14.23 -6.75 45.64
N LEU A 576 14.98 -7.74 45.11
CA LEU A 576 14.41 -8.98 44.59
C LEU A 576 13.69 -9.74 45.70
N GLN A 577 12.40 -9.98 45.51
CA GLN A 577 11.55 -10.64 46.51
C GLN A 577 10.84 -11.86 45.94
N ILE A 578 10.56 -12.83 46.81
CA ILE A 578 9.85 -14.05 46.46
C ILE A 578 8.42 -13.69 45.99
N LEU A 579 8.00 -14.33 44.90
CA LEU A 579 6.66 -14.18 44.34
C LEU A 579 5.60 -14.80 45.28
N ASP A 580 5.01 -13.98 46.15
CA ASP A 580 3.91 -14.37 47.05
C ASP A 580 2.59 -13.69 46.62
N SER A 581 1.49 -14.41 46.83
CA SER A 581 0.11 -13.95 46.70
C SER A 581 -0.25 -12.70 47.52
N HIS A 582 0.42 -12.44 48.65
CA HIS A 582 0.06 -11.36 49.57
C HIS A 582 0.60 -9.99 49.20
N ARG A 583 1.62 -9.90 48.33
CA ARG A 583 2.38 -8.65 48.12
C ARG A 583 2.29 -8.10 46.69
N GLN A 584 2.12 -8.96 45.69
CA GLN A 584 2.12 -8.58 44.27
C GLN A 584 0.70 -8.45 43.72
N SER A 585 0.48 -7.54 42.77
CA SER A 585 -0.82 -7.42 42.11
C SER A 585 -1.15 -8.68 41.27
N GLY A 586 -2.44 -8.92 41.02
CA GLY A 586 -2.87 -10.06 40.20
C GLY A 586 -2.28 -10.03 38.77
N GLY A 587 -2.04 -8.84 38.22
CA GLY A 587 -1.37 -8.65 36.94
C GLY A 587 0.11 -9.04 36.99
N GLU A 588 0.86 -8.54 37.98
CA GLU A 588 2.30 -8.83 38.16
C GLU A 588 2.57 -10.33 38.39
N ARG A 589 1.68 -11.00 39.14
CA ARG A 589 1.75 -12.46 39.33
C ARG A 589 1.55 -13.21 38.02
N SER A 590 0.57 -12.79 37.23
CA SER A 590 0.29 -13.41 35.93
C SER A 590 1.45 -13.22 34.96
N VAL A 591 2.01 -12.01 34.87
CA VAL A 591 3.19 -11.70 34.04
C VAL A 591 4.40 -12.55 34.44
N SER A 592 4.70 -12.63 35.74
CA SER A 592 5.81 -13.43 36.27
C SER A 592 5.67 -14.91 35.94
N THR A 593 4.47 -15.44 36.14
CA THR A 593 4.17 -16.85 35.88
C THR A 593 4.31 -17.16 34.38
N ILE A 594 3.82 -16.28 33.51
CA ILE A 594 3.90 -16.48 32.06
C ILE A 594 5.35 -16.44 31.58
N PHE A 595 6.16 -15.47 32.04
CA PHE A 595 7.57 -15.43 31.68
C PHE A 595 8.37 -16.61 32.22
N PHE A 596 8.03 -17.12 33.41
CA PHE A 596 8.62 -18.34 33.93
C PHE A 596 8.28 -19.55 33.03
N LEU A 597 7.01 -19.72 32.68
CA LEU A 597 6.55 -20.76 31.76
C LEU A 597 7.22 -20.64 30.38
N MET A 598 7.39 -19.43 29.86
CA MET A 598 8.08 -19.19 28.58
C MET A 598 9.58 -19.52 28.65
N SER A 599 10.21 -19.32 29.81
CA SER A 599 11.62 -19.66 30.03
C SER A 599 11.81 -21.17 30.07
N LEU A 600 10.89 -21.89 30.71
CA LEU A 600 10.83 -23.37 30.71
C LEU A 600 10.59 -23.96 29.30
N GLN A 601 9.83 -23.27 28.44
CA GLN A 601 9.53 -23.76 27.10
C GLN A 601 10.77 -23.95 26.23
N SER A 602 11.85 -23.21 26.49
CA SER A 602 13.11 -23.34 25.74
C SER A 602 13.79 -24.71 25.97
N LEU A 603 13.55 -25.34 27.12
CA LEU A 603 14.13 -26.62 27.52
C LEU A 603 13.32 -27.83 27.03
N ALA A 604 12.00 -27.67 26.90
CA ALA A 604 11.11 -28.76 26.51
C ALA A 604 10.89 -28.77 24.99
N GLN A 605 11.51 -29.68 24.23
CA GLN A 605 11.25 -29.83 22.79
C GLN A 605 9.91 -30.55 22.54
N ALA A 606 8.85 -29.78 22.28
CA ALA A 606 7.57 -30.31 21.80
C ALA A 606 7.39 -29.94 20.31
N PRO A 607 6.78 -30.79 19.45
CA PRO A 607 6.56 -30.46 18.03
C PRO A 607 5.54 -29.33 17.82
N PHE A 608 4.55 -29.21 18.72
CA PHE A 608 3.59 -28.11 18.74
C PHE A 608 3.25 -27.71 20.18
N ARG A 609 2.81 -26.46 20.37
CA ARG A 609 2.34 -25.92 21.64
C ARG A 609 1.02 -25.19 21.44
N VAL A 610 0.08 -25.41 22.36
CA VAL A 610 -1.21 -24.72 22.37
C VAL A 610 -1.25 -23.87 23.63
N VAL A 611 -1.54 -22.59 23.45
CA VAL A 611 -1.59 -21.58 24.49
C VAL A 611 -2.97 -20.94 24.43
N ASP A 612 -3.79 -21.18 25.44
CA ASP A 612 -5.17 -20.70 25.49
C ASP A 612 -5.32 -19.66 26.60
N GLU A 613 -5.95 -18.54 26.27
CA GLU A 613 -6.33 -17.45 27.19
C GLU A 613 -5.20 -16.86 28.06
N ILE A 614 -3.94 -17.11 27.71
CA ILE A 614 -2.78 -16.75 28.53
C ILE A 614 -2.62 -15.26 28.79
N ASN A 615 -3.15 -14.42 27.90
CA ASN A 615 -3.05 -12.97 28.00
C ASN A 615 -4.28 -12.32 28.67
N GLN A 616 -5.11 -13.08 29.38
CA GLN A 616 -6.28 -12.54 30.09
C GLN A 616 -5.99 -12.26 31.57
N GLY A 617 -6.77 -11.36 32.18
CA GLY A 617 -6.64 -11.02 33.61
C GLY A 617 -5.51 -10.05 33.95
N MET A 618 -4.89 -9.44 32.94
CA MET A 618 -3.84 -8.43 33.08
C MET A 618 -4.30 -7.07 32.54
N ASP A 619 -3.60 -6.00 32.89
CA ASP A 619 -3.89 -4.68 32.33
C ASP A 619 -3.42 -4.58 30.86
N PRO A 620 -3.97 -3.65 30.06
CA PRO A 620 -3.64 -3.56 28.63
C PRO A 620 -2.15 -3.35 28.32
N ARG A 621 -1.36 -2.82 29.28
CA ARG A 621 0.08 -2.65 29.13
C ARG A 621 0.78 -4.00 29.23
N ASN A 622 0.56 -4.74 30.31
CA ASN A 622 1.21 -6.04 30.52
C ASN A 622 0.75 -7.09 29.50
N GLU A 623 -0.53 -7.09 29.11
CA GLU A 623 -1.03 -8.00 28.06
C GLU A 623 -0.28 -7.83 26.73
N ARG A 624 0.01 -6.59 26.32
CA ARG A 624 0.77 -6.32 25.09
C ARG A 624 2.21 -6.80 25.20
N MET A 625 2.85 -6.57 26.35
CA MET A 625 4.24 -6.95 26.59
C MET A 625 4.42 -8.47 26.57
N VAL A 626 3.53 -9.20 27.26
CA VAL A 626 3.49 -10.67 27.23
C VAL A 626 3.24 -11.19 25.82
N HIS A 627 2.28 -10.60 25.10
CA HIS A 627 1.97 -11.01 23.73
C HIS A 627 3.16 -10.79 22.79
N GLU A 628 3.77 -9.60 22.81
CA GLU A 628 4.93 -9.28 21.97
C GLU A 628 6.07 -10.27 22.19
N ARG A 629 6.41 -10.56 23.46
CA ARG A 629 7.48 -11.48 23.78
C ARG A 629 7.15 -12.93 23.36
N MET A 630 5.88 -13.31 23.48
CA MET A 630 5.41 -14.63 23.03
C MET A 630 5.56 -14.79 21.52
N VAL A 631 5.21 -13.76 20.74
CA VAL A 631 5.41 -13.75 19.28
C VAL A 631 6.88 -13.85 18.93
N GLU A 632 7.76 -13.12 19.63
CA GLU A 632 9.21 -13.20 19.39
C GLU A 632 9.76 -14.60 19.61
N ILE A 633 9.40 -15.26 20.71
CA ILE A 633 9.88 -16.61 21.00
C ILE A 633 9.28 -17.62 20.03
N ALA A 634 7.98 -17.51 19.71
CA ALA A 634 7.31 -18.41 18.80
C ALA A 634 7.81 -18.31 17.35
N CYS A 635 8.24 -17.11 16.90
CA CYS A 635 8.60 -16.87 15.50
C CYS A 635 10.12 -16.97 15.19
N LYS A 636 10.96 -17.33 16.17
CA LYS A 636 12.39 -17.62 15.96
C LYS A 636 12.60 -18.77 14.95
N GLU A 637 13.77 -18.82 14.32
CA GLU A 637 14.11 -19.94 13.42
C GLU A 637 14.29 -21.24 14.22
N HIS A 638 13.83 -22.36 13.64
CA HIS A 638 13.92 -23.70 14.25
C HIS A 638 13.11 -23.91 15.54
N THR A 639 12.02 -23.16 15.73
CA THR A 639 11.09 -23.34 16.86
C THR A 639 9.87 -24.21 16.48
N SER A 640 9.21 -24.76 17.50
CA SER A 640 7.98 -25.53 17.36
C SER A 640 6.80 -24.69 16.87
N GLN A 641 5.74 -25.33 16.36
CA GLN A 641 4.52 -24.62 15.98
C GLN A 641 3.74 -24.14 17.21
N TYR A 642 3.39 -22.86 17.27
CA TYR A 642 2.56 -22.28 18.35
C TYR A 642 1.13 -22.00 17.86
N PHE A 643 0.15 -22.45 18.63
CA PHE A 643 -1.25 -22.04 18.52
C PHE A 643 -1.59 -21.15 19.70
N LEU A 644 -1.81 -19.86 19.44
CA LEU A 644 -2.28 -18.90 20.44
C LEU A 644 -3.78 -18.68 20.24
N ILE A 645 -4.57 -19.00 21.27
CA ILE A 645 -6.00 -18.79 21.31
C ILE A 645 -6.27 -17.69 22.32
N THR A 646 -6.93 -16.63 21.86
CA THR A 646 -7.32 -15.51 22.72
C THR A 646 -8.64 -14.92 22.25
N PRO A 647 -9.58 -14.63 23.15
CA PRO A 647 -10.84 -13.97 22.80
C PRO A 647 -10.67 -12.45 22.65
N LYS A 648 -9.51 -11.90 23.03
CA LYS A 648 -9.25 -10.46 23.03
C LYS A 648 -8.37 -10.06 21.85
N LEU A 649 -8.95 -9.32 20.90
CA LEU A 649 -8.21 -8.75 19.78
C LEU A 649 -7.64 -7.39 20.19
N LEU A 650 -6.39 -7.37 20.69
CA LEU A 650 -5.74 -6.11 21.07
C LEU A 650 -5.33 -5.33 19.81
N THR A 651 -5.59 -4.03 19.82
CA THR A 651 -5.16 -3.12 18.74
C THR A 651 -3.69 -2.73 18.93
N GLY A 652 -2.95 -2.61 17.82
CA GLY A 652 -1.54 -2.17 17.85
C GLY A 652 -0.56 -3.23 18.36
N LEU A 653 -0.87 -4.52 18.25
CA LEU A 653 0.07 -5.61 18.55
C LEU A 653 1.16 -5.70 17.49
N ARG A 654 2.33 -6.21 17.89
CA ARG A 654 3.39 -6.62 16.96
C ARG A 654 3.01 -7.94 16.29
N TYR A 655 3.13 -7.97 14.96
CA TYR A 655 2.90 -9.15 14.14
C TYR A 655 4.22 -9.54 13.45
N ASP A 656 4.51 -10.83 13.41
CA ASP A 656 5.63 -11.37 12.63
C ASP A 656 5.14 -11.91 11.27
N LYS A 657 6.01 -11.91 10.24
CA LYS A 657 5.69 -12.43 8.90
C LYS A 657 5.38 -13.93 8.92
N ARG A 658 5.91 -14.66 9.90
CA ARG A 658 5.67 -16.11 10.09
C ARG A 658 4.37 -16.42 10.82
N MET A 659 3.68 -15.39 11.31
CA MET A 659 2.44 -15.55 12.05
C MET A 659 1.23 -15.59 11.11
N LYS A 660 0.25 -16.46 11.41
CA LYS A 660 -1.05 -16.51 10.73
C LYS A 660 -2.16 -16.27 11.73
N VAL A 661 -2.92 -15.19 11.53
CA VAL A 661 -4.06 -14.85 12.38
C VAL A 661 -5.33 -15.50 11.83
N LEU A 662 -6.03 -16.26 12.66
CA LEU A 662 -7.33 -16.85 12.35
C LEU A 662 -8.38 -16.23 13.28
N CYS A 663 -9.29 -15.44 12.71
CA CYS A 663 -10.40 -14.87 13.46
C CYS A 663 -11.61 -15.80 13.36
N ILE A 664 -12.06 -16.33 14.49
CA ILE A 664 -13.29 -17.14 14.58
C ILE A 664 -14.40 -16.22 15.08
N ALA A 665 -15.43 -16.01 14.25
CA ALA A 665 -16.63 -15.27 14.64
C ALA A 665 -17.78 -16.28 14.81
N SER A 666 -18.31 -16.39 16.04
CA SER A 666 -19.44 -17.25 16.37
C SER A 666 -20.42 -16.44 17.23
N GLY A 667 -21.69 -16.37 16.84
CA GLY A 667 -22.71 -15.63 17.58
C GLY A 667 -24.06 -15.59 16.86
N ALA A 668 -25.13 -15.28 17.59
CA ALA A 668 -26.51 -15.26 17.08
C ALA A 668 -26.75 -14.27 15.92
N TRP A 669 -25.88 -13.27 15.78
CA TRP A 669 -25.95 -12.23 14.76
C TRP A 669 -25.03 -12.49 13.56
N MET A 670 -24.43 -13.68 13.46
CA MET A 670 -23.65 -14.06 12.28
C MET A 670 -24.56 -14.12 11.05
N PRO A 671 -24.22 -13.46 9.93
CA PRO A 671 -25.01 -13.53 8.71
C PRO A 671 -25.05 -14.96 8.20
N GLU A 672 -26.25 -15.44 7.83
CA GLU A 672 -26.47 -16.77 7.23
C GLU A 672 -25.55 -17.03 6.03
N ASN A 673 -25.20 -15.96 5.30
CA ASN A 673 -24.20 -15.99 4.24
C ASN A 673 -22.82 -15.58 4.78
N TYR A 674 -21.99 -16.59 5.06
CA TYR A 674 -20.60 -16.43 5.53
C TYR A 674 -19.72 -15.55 4.61
N LYS A 675 -20.05 -15.43 3.32
CA LYS A 675 -19.30 -14.57 2.37
C LYS A 675 -19.45 -13.08 2.65
N LYS A 676 -20.44 -12.67 3.46
CA LYS A 676 -20.61 -11.27 3.90
C LYS A 676 -19.55 -10.85 4.94
N LEU A 677 -18.92 -11.81 5.62
CA LEU A 677 -17.84 -11.59 6.60
C LEU A 677 -16.47 -12.05 6.07
N ASP A 678 -16.24 -11.91 4.76
CA ASP A 678 -14.93 -12.18 4.17
C ASP A 678 -13.91 -11.15 4.68
N VAL A 679 -13.10 -11.56 5.65
CA VAL A 679 -12.07 -10.75 6.30
C VAL A 679 -11.12 -10.12 5.28
N SER A 680 -10.81 -10.80 4.18
CA SER A 680 -9.93 -10.26 3.13
C SER A 680 -10.57 -9.08 2.41
N LYS A 681 -11.88 -9.17 2.11
CA LYS A 681 -12.64 -8.06 1.52
C LYS A 681 -12.77 -6.89 2.49
N ILE A 682 -13.06 -7.17 3.77
CA ILE A 682 -13.20 -6.13 4.80
C ILE A 682 -11.88 -5.38 5.00
N ILE A 683 -10.76 -6.10 5.06
CA ILE A 683 -9.42 -5.48 5.12
C ILE A 683 -9.15 -4.67 3.85
N GLY A 684 -9.52 -5.18 2.67
CA GLY A 684 -9.39 -4.45 1.40
C GLY A 684 -10.14 -3.12 1.41
N ILE A 685 -11.41 -3.13 1.86
CA ILE A 685 -12.26 -1.94 1.99
C ILE A 685 -11.63 -0.94 2.98
N LYS A 686 -11.17 -1.42 4.15
CA LYS A 686 -10.54 -0.56 5.16
C LYS A 686 -9.23 0.06 4.65
N ARG A 687 -8.41 -0.71 3.92
CA ARG A 687 -7.18 -0.19 3.29
C ARG A 687 -7.49 0.87 2.23
N SER A 688 -8.52 0.68 1.41
CA SER A 688 -8.94 1.71 0.45
C SER A 688 -9.46 2.97 1.12
N LEU A 689 -10.16 2.85 2.25
CA LEU A 689 -10.66 4.01 3.02
C LEU A 689 -9.52 4.77 3.70
N VAL A 690 -8.51 4.07 4.25
CA VAL A 690 -7.33 4.67 4.88
C VAL A 690 -6.34 5.25 3.86
N ALA A 691 -6.37 4.79 2.60
CA ALA A 691 -5.57 5.38 1.52
C ALA A 691 -6.24 6.61 0.87
N ALA A 692 -7.54 6.80 1.10
CA ALA A 692 -8.34 7.87 0.52
C ALA A 692 -8.59 9.05 1.48
N GLY A 693 -8.25 8.90 2.77
CA GLY A 693 -8.22 9.98 3.76
C GLY A 693 -6.81 10.12 4.32
#